data_AF-A0A937F007-F1
#
_entry.id   AF-A0A937F007-F1
#
_cell.length_a   1.000
_cell.length_b   1.000
_cell.length_c   1.000
_cell.angle_alpha   90.00
_cell.angle_beta   90.00
_cell.angle_gamma   90.00
#
_symmetry.space_group_name_H-M   'P 1'
#
loop_
_entity.id
_entity.type
_entity.pdbx_description
1 polymer ?
#
loop_
_entity_poly.entity_id
_entity_poly.type
_entity_poly.pdbx_seq_one_letter_code
_entity_poly.pdbx_strand_id
1 'polypeptide(L)'
;MQSPAATIFCPNPLCQAPNLESHRFCQQCRTLLPKRYLWAVGKGVELFRPNDLIDERYLCKYSQVFLDTKPGAVPTSPEAIDSTIASYLRLSTHPLHIPQVYAWISAEVASARSRKPLKNDLLLLEQVPIYPEGVSLNGNSLGGTLMPELATVWQQGTGLQQLHWLWQLAQLWQPLADEGVATSLLNPQQLRAEGSVVRLLALQPDLTSVTLADLGQMWQQWQFGANPTIADFLAALCQQLRQGQVRTAEHLVLLLDRALTVSSSTQSCQLQFATLTDQGPTRQRNEDACYPASGTASSLVELSRSPTAKEALPLVIVCDGIGGHEGGNVASNLAIATIQERLQPLTLQSTPLESERLMTELEQAALEANDVISQRNDSEQRYERQRMGTTLVMALGHGHQLFLTHVGDSRAYRITHTGCHQITLDDDLASREVRLGYTLYRDALQQPGSGSLIQALGMASSSLLHPTVQRSILTEDCLFLLCSDGLSDNDLVEACWQTQLLPVLDGKVDLSTAVQQLVALANQQNGHDNVTVGLVYCQITTHPSASATVLPAALASQPMTAATQAAATQLLASPTARTQNEARSRSQFSPWSSLLGIVLLLGIGGLLLYLLVPDSHSQLLSWLGMEPIPPSPVASPPLLPSPSVNPSASVSAPEFSPNSLIQVTRSSVDSVGQTPLLLQANPPGQAEPAQPESGTPGLMIPVGSVLEITSRRASPNQVVWLQVKVCSIPDRPKTTQPTAQPGDMGWIQEATTIPLVTSNLSLTEVQRGKCATTALPMSKNKILNR
;
A
#
# COMPACT_ATOMS: atom_id res chain seq x y z
N MET A 1 -24.91 -4.02 -36.92
CA MET A 1 -23.45 -4.01 -37.18
C MET A 1 -22.76 -4.27 -35.85
N GLN A 2 -22.22 -5.48 -35.66
CA GLN A 2 -21.52 -5.83 -34.42
C GLN A 2 -20.23 -5.01 -34.36
N SER A 3 -20.07 -4.22 -33.29
CA SER A 3 -18.81 -3.53 -33.00
C SER A 3 -17.68 -4.58 -33.00
N PRO A 4 -16.52 -4.32 -33.61
CA PRO A 4 -15.40 -5.26 -33.52
C PRO A 4 -15.13 -5.52 -32.03
N ALA A 5 -15.13 -6.81 -31.63
CA ALA A 5 -14.95 -7.18 -30.25
C ALA A 5 -13.62 -6.62 -29.74
N ALA A 6 -13.65 -5.89 -28.62
CA ALA A 6 -12.42 -5.37 -28.03
C ALA A 6 -11.49 -6.53 -27.70
N THR A 7 -10.21 -6.35 -28.01
CA THR A 7 -9.17 -7.34 -27.75
C THR A 7 -8.42 -6.95 -26.49
N ILE A 8 -8.35 -7.85 -25.51
CA ILE A 8 -7.57 -7.70 -24.27
C ILE A 8 -6.39 -8.67 -24.34
N PHE A 9 -5.19 -8.14 -24.18
CA PHE A 9 -3.95 -8.93 -24.14
C PHE A 9 -3.76 -9.53 -22.75
N CYS A 10 -3.37 -10.81 -22.71
CA CYS A 10 -3.13 -11.53 -21.47
C CYS A 10 -2.06 -10.81 -20.64
N PRO A 11 -2.29 -10.56 -19.33
CA PRO A 11 -1.30 -9.87 -18.50
C PRO A 11 -0.08 -10.73 -18.17
N ASN A 12 -0.16 -12.05 -18.38
CA ASN A 12 0.98 -12.94 -18.20
C ASN A 12 2.07 -12.58 -19.22
N PRO A 13 3.27 -12.15 -18.76
CA PRO A 13 4.32 -11.65 -19.64
C PRO A 13 4.86 -12.70 -20.62
N LEU A 14 4.74 -14.00 -20.31
CA LEU A 14 5.10 -15.08 -21.24
C LEU A 14 4.00 -15.50 -22.20
N CYS A 15 2.76 -15.07 -21.97
CA CYS A 15 1.64 -15.43 -22.83
C CYS A 15 1.28 -14.29 -23.78
N GLN A 16 0.88 -13.14 -23.23
CA GLN A 16 0.43 -11.96 -23.98
C GLN A 16 -0.58 -12.23 -25.11
N ALA A 17 -1.27 -13.38 -25.09
CA ALA A 17 -2.19 -13.75 -26.15
C ALA A 17 -3.37 -12.77 -26.23
N PRO A 18 -3.88 -12.44 -27.43
CA PRO A 18 -5.08 -11.64 -27.58
C PRO A 18 -6.32 -12.45 -27.17
N ASN A 19 -7.23 -11.84 -26.44
CA ASN A 19 -8.48 -12.44 -26.00
C ASN A 19 -9.66 -11.50 -26.27
N LEU A 20 -10.85 -12.06 -26.46
CA LEU A 20 -12.06 -11.26 -26.53
C LEU A 20 -12.35 -10.63 -25.16
N GLU A 21 -12.88 -9.42 -25.15
CA GLU A 21 -13.34 -8.76 -23.92
C GLU A 21 -14.33 -9.61 -23.13
N SER A 22 -15.17 -10.44 -23.77
CA SER A 22 -16.09 -11.33 -23.06
C SER A 22 -15.41 -12.47 -22.28
N HIS A 23 -14.14 -12.77 -22.57
CA HIS A 23 -13.41 -13.82 -21.86
C HIS A 23 -13.00 -13.33 -20.47
N ARG A 24 -13.25 -14.16 -19.45
CA ARG A 24 -12.76 -13.91 -18.08
C ARG A 24 -11.32 -14.39 -17.88
N PHE A 25 -10.96 -15.48 -18.53
CA PHE A 25 -9.62 -16.07 -18.47
C PHE A 25 -9.02 -16.14 -19.86
N CYS A 26 -7.69 -16.03 -19.92
CA CYS A 26 -6.94 -16.22 -21.14
C CYS A 26 -7.20 -17.62 -21.69
N GLN A 27 -7.57 -17.72 -22.96
CA GLN A 27 -7.88 -19.00 -23.60
C GLN A 27 -6.64 -19.89 -23.77
N GLN A 28 -5.44 -19.30 -23.73
CA GLN A 28 -4.18 -20.02 -23.91
C GLN A 28 -3.57 -20.49 -22.59
N CYS A 29 -3.49 -19.63 -21.57
CA CYS A 29 -2.77 -19.93 -20.32
C CYS A 29 -3.65 -19.92 -19.06
N ARG A 30 -4.96 -19.67 -19.20
CA ARG A 30 -5.93 -19.56 -18.10
C ARG A 30 -5.68 -18.46 -17.07
N THR A 31 -4.65 -17.62 -17.25
CA THR A 31 -4.48 -16.40 -16.45
C THR A 31 -5.72 -15.52 -16.55
N LEU A 32 -6.17 -14.95 -15.43
CA LEU A 32 -7.29 -14.01 -15.40
C LEU A 32 -7.02 -12.81 -16.31
N LEU A 33 -8.05 -12.33 -16.98
CA LEU A 33 -8.00 -11.12 -17.81
C LEU A 33 -8.63 -9.96 -17.02
N PRO A 34 -7.84 -9.10 -16.36
CA PRO A 34 -8.37 -7.97 -15.63
C PRO A 34 -8.98 -6.97 -16.62
N LYS A 35 -10.21 -6.53 -16.33
CA LYS A 35 -10.96 -5.58 -17.16
C LYS A 35 -10.97 -4.24 -16.45
N ARG A 36 -9.92 -3.45 -16.71
CA ARG A 36 -9.73 -2.14 -16.08
C ARG A 36 -10.46 -1.08 -16.92
N TYR A 37 -11.64 -0.68 -16.44
CA TYR A 37 -12.35 0.48 -16.97
C TYR A 37 -11.83 1.74 -16.28
N LEU A 38 -11.51 2.75 -17.09
CA LEU A 38 -10.83 3.96 -16.68
C LEU A 38 -11.67 5.18 -17.08
N TRP A 39 -11.65 6.22 -16.26
CA TRP A 39 -12.25 7.51 -16.59
C TRP A 39 -11.18 8.46 -17.13
N ALA A 40 -11.40 9.00 -18.32
CA ALA A 40 -10.47 9.95 -18.93
C ALA A 40 -10.84 11.40 -18.56
N VAL A 41 -9.85 12.16 -18.08
CA VAL A 41 -9.98 13.58 -17.73
C VAL A 41 -9.02 14.39 -18.58
N GLY A 42 -9.51 15.46 -19.20
CA GLY A 42 -8.71 16.39 -19.98
C GLY A 42 -9.50 17.06 -21.09
N LYS A 43 -8.97 18.14 -21.65
CA LYS A 43 -9.64 18.92 -22.70
C LYS A 43 -9.66 18.14 -24.01
N GLY A 44 -10.84 17.94 -24.60
CA GLY A 44 -11.01 17.25 -25.87
C GLY A 44 -11.39 15.76 -25.72
N VAL A 45 -11.57 15.26 -24.50
CA VAL A 45 -12.00 13.88 -24.26
C VAL A 45 -13.38 13.59 -24.89
N GLU A 46 -14.25 14.59 -24.97
CA GLU A 46 -15.57 14.54 -25.58
C GLU A 46 -15.55 14.31 -27.11
N LEU A 47 -14.38 14.44 -27.74
CA LEU A 47 -14.18 14.23 -29.17
C LEU A 47 -14.00 12.74 -29.52
N PHE A 48 -13.63 11.90 -28.54
CA PHE A 48 -13.49 10.46 -28.77
C PHE A 48 -14.86 9.81 -28.99
N ARG A 49 -14.85 8.80 -29.84
CA ARG A 49 -16.02 8.00 -30.21
C ARG A 49 -15.78 6.55 -29.82
N PRO A 50 -16.85 5.77 -29.55
CA PRO A 50 -16.72 4.34 -29.32
C PRO A 50 -15.82 3.65 -30.36
N ASN A 51 -14.91 2.81 -29.87
CA ASN A 51 -13.84 2.12 -30.60
C ASN A 51 -12.63 2.97 -31.04
N ASP A 52 -12.56 4.26 -30.70
CA ASP A 52 -11.31 5.00 -30.84
C ASP A 52 -10.25 4.40 -29.88
N LEU A 53 -9.06 4.10 -30.38
CA LEU A 53 -7.93 3.61 -29.61
C LEU A 53 -6.91 4.75 -29.40
N ILE A 54 -6.52 5.00 -28.15
CA ILE A 54 -5.54 6.00 -27.77
C ILE A 54 -4.26 5.31 -27.29
N ASP A 55 -3.12 5.83 -27.72
CA ASP A 55 -1.77 5.32 -27.39
C ASP A 55 -1.62 3.81 -27.62
N GLU A 56 -2.32 3.28 -28.65
CA GLU A 56 -2.33 1.86 -29.01
C GLU A 56 -2.70 0.91 -27.83
N ARG A 57 -3.44 1.42 -26.83
CA ARG A 57 -3.72 0.70 -25.58
C ARG A 57 -5.11 0.97 -25.02
N TYR A 58 -5.58 2.21 -25.00
CA TYR A 58 -6.80 2.58 -24.29
C TYR A 58 -7.96 2.70 -25.27
N LEU A 59 -8.91 1.77 -25.20
CA LEU A 59 -10.04 1.71 -26.12
C LEU A 59 -11.23 2.49 -25.54
N CYS A 60 -11.68 3.53 -26.22
CA CYS A 60 -12.89 4.26 -25.87
C CYS A 60 -14.10 3.34 -26.01
N LYS A 61 -14.79 3.07 -24.89
CA LYS A 61 -16.02 2.26 -24.88
C LYS A 61 -17.21 3.15 -25.22
N TYR A 62 -17.37 4.23 -24.47
CA TYR A 62 -18.37 5.27 -24.71
C TYR A 62 -18.08 6.47 -23.80
N SER A 63 -18.49 7.68 -24.19
CA SER A 63 -18.23 8.90 -23.43
C SER A 63 -16.74 9.03 -23.06
N GLN A 64 -16.41 9.19 -21.78
CA GLN A 64 -15.05 9.26 -21.25
C GLN A 64 -14.59 7.94 -20.60
N VAL A 65 -15.28 6.82 -20.88
CA VAL A 65 -14.92 5.50 -20.35
C VAL A 65 -14.02 4.76 -21.32
N PHE A 66 -12.83 4.40 -20.85
CA PHE A 66 -11.82 3.68 -21.59
C PHE A 66 -11.57 2.30 -20.98
N LEU A 67 -11.28 1.32 -21.83
CA LEU A 67 -10.84 0.00 -21.41
C LEU A 67 -9.33 -0.12 -21.68
N ASP A 68 -8.56 -0.53 -20.68
CA ASP A 68 -7.16 -0.90 -20.88
C ASP A 68 -7.07 -2.26 -21.60
N THR A 69 -6.57 -2.25 -22.83
CA THR A 69 -6.39 -3.48 -23.62
C THR A 69 -5.10 -4.21 -23.29
N LYS A 70 -4.16 -3.60 -22.57
CA LYS A 70 -2.84 -4.19 -22.21
C LYS A 70 -2.58 -4.07 -20.72
N PRO A 71 -3.43 -4.66 -19.86
CA PRO A 71 -3.35 -4.46 -18.41
C PRO A 71 -2.11 -5.06 -17.74
N GLY A 72 -1.34 -5.92 -18.43
CA GLY A 72 -0.05 -6.43 -17.94
C GLY A 72 1.14 -5.50 -18.21
N ALA A 73 0.96 -4.45 -19.01
CA ALA A 73 2.01 -3.46 -19.25
C ALA A 73 1.92 -2.34 -18.21
N VAL A 74 3.08 -1.87 -17.73
CA VAL A 74 3.12 -0.68 -16.85
C VAL A 74 2.54 0.52 -17.61
N PRO A 75 1.58 1.27 -17.04
CA PRO A 75 1.06 2.50 -17.65
C PRO A 75 2.13 3.58 -17.83
N THR A 76 1.86 4.53 -18.73
CA THR A 76 2.73 5.69 -18.92
C THR A 76 2.49 6.70 -17.81
N SER A 77 3.57 7.32 -17.35
CA SER A 77 3.57 8.30 -16.26
C SER A 77 4.16 9.63 -16.72
N PRO A 78 3.78 10.76 -16.08
CA PRO A 78 4.35 12.06 -16.41
C PRO A 78 5.81 12.16 -15.96
N GLU A 79 6.61 13.00 -16.64
CA GLU A 79 7.99 13.27 -16.24
C GLU A 79 8.08 13.99 -14.87
N ALA A 80 7.06 14.79 -14.55
CA ALA A 80 6.95 15.50 -13.28
C ALA A 80 5.50 15.49 -12.80
N ILE A 81 5.32 15.39 -11.48
CA ILE A 81 4.02 15.47 -10.83
C ILE A 81 3.63 16.96 -10.72
N ASP A 82 2.58 17.35 -11.43
CA ASP A 82 2.00 18.69 -11.32
C ASP A 82 1.04 18.82 -10.12
N SER A 83 0.50 20.01 -9.88
CA SER A 83 -0.43 20.24 -8.77
C SER A 83 -1.72 19.42 -8.90
N THR A 84 -2.20 19.20 -10.14
CA THR A 84 -3.44 18.48 -10.41
C THR A 84 -3.31 17.02 -10.00
N ILE A 85 -2.24 16.36 -10.44
CA ILE A 85 -1.92 14.97 -10.10
C ILE A 85 -1.59 14.88 -8.61
N ALA A 86 -0.82 15.82 -8.07
CA ALA A 86 -0.45 15.81 -6.66
C ALA A 86 -1.66 15.80 -5.71
N SER A 87 -2.75 16.50 -6.04
CA SER A 87 -3.99 16.45 -5.23
C SER A 87 -4.60 15.06 -5.19
N TYR A 88 -4.63 14.33 -6.32
CA TYR A 88 -5.09 12.92 -6.33
C TYR A 88 -4.19 12.03 -5.48
N LEU A 89 -2.87 12.21 -5.59
CA LEU A 89 -1.90 11.40 -4.87
C LEU A 89 -2.00 11.62 -3.36
N ARG A 90 -2.10 12.86 -2.88
CA ARG A 90 -2.27 13.17 -1.45
C ARG A 90 -3.62 12.72 -0.89
N LEU A 91 -4.68 12.75 -1.72
CA LEU A 91 -6.01 12.29 -1.35
C LEU A 91 -6.20 10.77 -1.48
N SER A 92 -5.17 10.01 -1.89
CA SER A 92 -5.25 8.54 -2.03
C SER A 92 -5.53 7.81 -0.71
N THR A 93 -5.48 8.51 0.42
CA THR A 93 -5.88 8.01 1.74
C THR A 93 -7.39 7.81 1.89
N HIS A 94 -8.18 8.18 0.88
CA HIS A 94 -9.64 8.01 0.83
C HIS A 94 -10.06 7.09 -0.34
N PRO A 95 -9.59 5.83 -0.39
CA PRO A 95 -9.71 4.95 -1.57
C PRO A 95 -11.16 4.66 -1.99
N LEU A 96 -12.10 4.67 -1.04
CA LEU A 96 -13.53 4.49 -1.35
C LEU A 96 -14.12 5.66 -2.16
N HIS A 97 -13.63 6.88 -1.95
CA HIS A 97 -14.27 8.10 -2.44
C HIS A 97 -13.53 8.74 -3.61
N ILE A 98 -12.20 8.68 -3.58
CA ILE A 98 -11.31 9.40 -4.49
C ILE A 98 -10.73 8.42 -5.52
N PRO A 99 -10.93 8.66 -6.82
CA PRO A 99 -10.35 7.80 -7.84
C PRO A 99 -8.84 8.00 -7.90
N GLN A 100 -8.12 6.96 -8.34
CA GLN A 100 -6.66 6.94 -8.36
C GLN A 100 -6.13 7.22 -9.77
N VAL A 101 -5.02 7.95 -9.87
CA VAL A 101 -4.35 8.15 -11.16
C VAL A 101 -3.72 6.85 -11.63
N TYR A 102 -4.16 6.37 -12.79
CA TYR A 102 -3.66 5.14 -13.42
C TYR A 102 -2.59 5.41 -14.47
N ALA A 103 -2.83 6.40 -15.35
CA ALA A 103 -1.95 6.70 -16.46
C ALA A 103 -2.02 8.17 -16.85
N TRP A 104 -0.94 8.66 -17.46
CA TRP A 104 -0.88 9.95 -18.12
C TRP A 104 -0.54 9.77 -19.60
N ILE A 105 -1.30 10.42 -20.46
CA ILE A 105 -1.14 10.36 -21.91
C ILE A 105 -0.70 11.73 -22.42
N SER A 106 0.56 11.83 -22.84
CA SER A 106 1.09 13.01 -23.53
C SER A 106 0.37 13.23 -24.86
N ALA A 107 -0.10 14.46 -25.10
CA ALA A 107 -0.67 14.87 -26.37
C ALA A 107 0.31 14.71 -27.53
N GLU A 108 1.58 15.08 -27.30
CA GLU A 108 2.64 15.03 -28.30
C GLU A 108 2.94 13.58 -28.72
N VAL A 109 3.18 12.71 -27.73
CA VAL A 109 3.52 11.30 -27.99
C VAL A 109 2.32 10.54 -28.56
N ALA A 110 1.12 10.75 -28.02
CA ALA A 110 -0.07 10.06 -28.51
C ALA A 110 -0.46 10.51 -29.92
N SER A 111 -0.25 11.78 -30.28
CA SER A 111 -0.52 12.29 -31.63
C SER A 111 0.40 11.69 -32.69
N ALA A 112 1.64 11.36 -32.34
CA ALA A 112 2.56 10.68 -33.25
C ALA A 112 2.14 9.22 -33.54
N ARG A 113 1.37 8.60 -32.64
CA ARG A 113 0.98 7.18 -32.70
C ARG A 113 -0.48 6.97 -33.12
N SER A 114 -1.35 7.96 -32.91
CA SER A 114 -2.79 7.83 -33.17
C SER A 114 -3.21 8.42 -34.52
N ARG A 115 -4.28 7.86 -35.09
CA ARG A 115 -4.96 8.42 -36.26
C ARG A 115 -5.68 9.74 -35.96
N LYS A 116 -5.93 10.07 -34.69
CA LYS A 116 -6.53 11.32 -34.23
C LYS A 116 -5.57 12.02 -33.27
N PRO A 117 -4.96 13.16 -33.65
CA PRO A 117 -4.02 13.85 -32.78
C PRO A 117 -4.72 14.42 -31.55
N LEU A 118 -4.15 14.17 -30.37
CA LEU A 118 -4.53 14.84 -29.13
C LEU A 118 -3.99 16.27 -29.12
N LYS A 119 -4.79 17.21 -28.63
CA LYS A 119 -4.37 18.60 -28.46
C LYS A 119 -3.89 18.93 -27.05
N ASN A 120 -4.31 18.15 -26.06
CA ASN A 120 -3.97 18.34 -24.65
C ASN A 120 -3.75 16.97 -24.03
N ASP A 121 -2.96 16.93 -22.96
CA ASP A 121 -2.70 15.70 -22.23
C ASP A 121 -3.99 15.16 -21.60
N LEU A 122 -4.04 13.85 -21.39
CA LEU A 122 -5.15 13.19 -20.70
C LEU A 122 -4.64 12.46 -19.46
N LEU A 123 -5.44 12.51 -18.41
CA LEU A 123 -5.29 11.71 -17.22
C LEU A 123 -6.28 10.56 -17.29
N LEU A 124 -5.84 9.33 -17.05
CA LEU A 124 -6.72 8.18 -16.88
C LEU A 124 -6.79 7.81 -15.41
N LEU A 125 -8.02 7.72 -14.91
CA LEU A 125 -8.30 7.41 -13.52
C LEU A 125 -8.85 5.99 -13.39
N GLU A 126 -8.32 5.21 -12.45
CA GLU A 126 -8.87 3.94 -12.01
C GLU A 126 -9.61 4.08 -10.67
N GLN A 127 -10.19 2.97 -10.20
CA GLN A 127 -11.11 2.99 -9.05
C GLN A 127 -12.14 4.10 -9.25
N VAL A 128 -12.80 4.12 -10.41
CA VAL A 128 -13.86 5.07 -10.73
C VAL A 128 -15.22 4.39 -10.53
N PRO A 129 -16.31 5.13 -10.26
CA PRO A 129 -17.65 4.57 -10.05
C PRO A 129 -18.26 4.06 -11.38
N ILE A 130 -17.65 3.00 -11.90
CA ILE A 130 -18.05 2.23 -13.08
C ILE A 130 -18.35 0.82 -12.60
N TYR A 131 -19.50 0.28 -12.98
CA TYR A 131 -19.87 -1.07 -12.60
C TYR A 131 -18.83 -2.08 -13.11
N PRO A 132 -18.31 -2.97 -12.25
CA PRO A 132 -17.43 -4.02 -12.69
C PRO A 132 -18.18 -4.98 -13.61
N GLU A 133 -17.42 -5.70 -14.42
CA GLU A 133 -17.98 -6.68 -15.33
C GLU A 133 -18.73 -7.79 -14.56
N GLY A 134 -19.78 -8.38 -15.16
CA GLY A 134 -20.60 -9.40 -14.51
C GLY A 134 -21.70 -8.88 -13.57
N VAL A 135 -21.70 -7.59 -13.21
CA VAL A 135 -22.81 -6.97 -12.46
C VAL A 135 -24.01 -6.79 -13.40
N SER A 136 -25.18 -7.25 -12.94
CA SER A 136 -26.44 -7.12 -13.67
C SER A 136 -27.55 -6.66 -12.76
N LEU A 137 -28.38 -5.73 -13.22
CA LEU A 137 -29.60 -5.28 -12.55
C LEU A 137 -30.80 -5.52 -13.47
N ASN A 138 -31.85 -6.17 -12.94
CA ASN A 138 -33.07 -6.49 -13.70
C ASN A 138 -32.79 -7.25 -15.02
N GLY A 139 -31.76 -8.10 -15.04
CA GLY A 139 -31.35 -8.87 -16.22
C GLY A 139 -30.50 -8.10 -17.25
N ASN A 140 -30.26 -6.80 -17.04
CA ASN A 140 -29.37 -5.99 -17.89
C ASN A 140 -27.95 -5.99 -17.34
N SER A 141 -26.97 -6.36 -18.18
CA SER A 141 -25.55 -6.25 -17.84
C SER A 141 -25.15 -4.78 -17.74
N LEU A 142 -24.59 -4.40 -16.60
CA LEU A 142 -24.12 -3.04 -16.32
C LEU A 142 -22.60 -2.92 -16.41
N GLY A 143 -21.87 -4.01 -16.65
CA GLY A 143 -20.42 -4.00 -16.72
C GLY A 143 -19.87 -2.90 -17.64
N GLY A 144 -18.96 -2.09 -17.11
CA GLY A 144 -18.36 -0.97 -17.82
C GLY A 144 -19.26 0.27 -17.92
N THR A 145 -20.47 0.28 -17.35
CA THR A 145 -21.37 1.45 -17.28
C THR A 145 -21.12 2.33 -16.07
N LEU A 146 -21.30 3.65 -16.18
CA LEU A 146 -21.23 4.55 -15.02
C LEU A 146 -22.33 4.22 -14.00
N MET A 147 -21.96 4.27 -12.73
CA MET A 147 -22.91 4.27 -11.62
C MET A 147 -23.77 5.54 -11.66
N PRO A 148 -24.99 5.52 -11.08
CA PRO A 148 -25.89 6.65 -11.16
C PRO A 148 -25.36 7.87 -10.41
N GLU A 149 -25.81 9.05 -10.86
CA GLU A 149 -25.57 10.30 -10.14
C GLU A 149 -26.25 10.25 -8.77
N LEU A 150 -25.59 10.76 -7.74
CA LEU A 150 -26.14 10.82 -6.39
C LEU A 150 -27.50 11.53 -6.37
N ALA A 151 -27.63 12.63 -7.13
CA ALA A 151 -28.88 13.37 -7.25
C ALA A 151 -30.04 12.55 -7.86
N THR A 152 -29.73 11.56 -8.70
CA THR A 152 -30.74 10.70 -9.36
C THR A 152 -31.27 9.64 -8.40
N VAL A 153 -30.42 9.07 -7.55
CA VAL A 153 -30.83 8.06 -6.56
C VAL A 153 -31.28 8.67 -5.23
N TRP A 154 -31.02 9.96 -5.01
CA TRP A 154 -31.33 10.66 -3.76
C TRP A 154 -32.75 10.37 -3.26
N GLN A 155 -33.76 10.54 -4.11
CA GLN A 155 -35.19 10.35 -3.75
C GLN A 155 -35.56 8.91 -3.38
N GLN A 156 -34.78 7.94 -3.84
CA GLN A 156 -35.03 6.52 -3.59
C GLN A 156 -34.41 6.06 -2.28
N GLY A 157 -33.47 6.85 -1.72
CA GLY A 157 -32.79 6.55 -0.47
C GLY A 157 -33.71 6.63 0.74
N THR A 158 -33.48 5.74 1.70
CA THR A 158 -34.04 5.88 3.05
C THR A 158 -33.48 7.13 3.75
N GLY A 159 -34.14 7.62 4.79
CA GLY A 159 -33.64 8.75 5.59
C GLY A 159 -32.22 8.52 6.10
N LEU A 160 -31.90 7.28 6.52
CA LEU A 160 -30.56 6.92 6.98
C LEU A 160 -29.53 6.93 5.85
N GLN A 161 -29.86 6.40 4.67
CA GLN A 161 -28.96 6.45 3.50
C GLN A 161 -28.69 7.89 3.05
N GLN A 162 -29.73 8.73 2.99
CA GLN A 162 -29.60 10.14 2.66
C GLN A 162 -28.68 10.87 3.64
N LEU A 163 -28.86 10.66 4.95
CA LEU A 163 -27.96 11.20 5.98
C LEU A 163 -26.54 10.66 5.85
N HIS A 164 -26.38 9.38 5.51
CA HIS A 164 -25.07 8.77 5.36
C HIS A 164 -24.30 9.34 4.16
N TRP A 165 -24.98 9.61 3.03
CA TRP A 165 -24.35 10.30 1.89
C TRP A 165 -23.93 11.72 2.26
N LEU A 166 -24.78 12.48 2.95
CA LEU A 166 -24.42 13.83 3.43
C LEU A 166 -23.24 13.79 4.41
N TRP A 167 -23.20 12.80 5.29
CA TRP A 167 -22.11 12.59 6.24
C TRP A 167 -20.78 12.31 5.52
N GLN A 168 -20.77 11.48 4.48
CA GLN A 168 -19.58 11.23 3.66
C GLN A 168 -19.10 12.50 2.95
N LEU A 169 -20.03 13.28 2.37
CA LEU A 169 -19.69 14.57 1.75
C LEU A 169 -19.08 15.55 2.76
N ALA A 170 -19.59 15.59 3.98
CA ALA A 170 -19.05 16.43 5.05
C ALA A 170 -17.66 15.98 5.50
N GLN A 171 -17.41 14.66 5.63
CA GLN A 171 -16.10 14.10 5.97
C GLN A 171 -15.04 14.43 4.91
N LEU A 172 -15.43 14.44 3.64
CA LEU A 172 -14.56 14.76 2.51
C LEU A 172 -14.28 16.26 2.35
N TRP A 173 -15.09 17.14 2.96
CA TRP A 173 -14.96 18.58 2.74
C TRP A 173 -13.59 19.13 3.11
N GLN A 174 -13.11 18.86 4.33
CA GLN A 174 -11.85 19.43 4.81
C GLN A 174 -10.64 18.91 4.01
N PRO A 175 -10.46 17.59 3.80
CA PRO A 175 -9.36 17.09 2.98
C PRO A 175 -9.34 17.66 1.56
N LEU A 176 -10.50 17.82 0.91
CA LEU A 176 -10.57 18.38 -0.44
C LEU A 176 -10.32 19.89 -0.45
N ALA A 177 -10.75 20.61 0.59
CA ALA A 177 -10.49 22.05 0.71
C ALA A 177 -9.00 22.34 0.94
N ASP A 178 -8.32 21.52 1.75
CA ASP A 178 -6.87 21.63 1.99
C ASP A 178 -6.06 21.43 0.71
N GLU A 179 -6.57 20.60 -0.21
CA GLU A 179 -5.97 20.35 -1.53
C GLU A 179 -6.48 21.28 -2.64
N GLY A 180 -7.33 22.25 -2.31
CA GLY A 180 -7.88 23.23 -3.26
C GLY A 180 -8.75 22.60 -4.35
N VAL A 181 -9.50 21.55 -4.02
CA VAL A 181 -10.40 20.81 -4.92
C VAL A 181 -11.79 20.58 -4.32
N ALA A 182 -12.23 21.37 -3.34
CA ALA A 182 -13.52 21.20 -2.66
C ALA A 182 -14.73 21.42 -3.60
N THR A 183 -14.55 22.16 -4.70
CA THR A 183 -15.53 22.32 -5.79
C THR A 183 -15.98 20.98 -6.37
N SER A 184 -15.16 19.93 -6.26
CA SER A 184 -15.53 18.57 -6.68
C SER A 184 -16.82 18.08 -6.00
N LEU A 185 -17.06 18.47 -4.75
CA LEU A 185 -18.26 18.12 -4.00
C LEU A 185 -19.48 19.00 -4.34
N LEU A 186 -19.26 20.13 -5.01
CA LEU A 186 -20.31 21.08 -5.39
C LEU A 186 -20.86 20.82 -6.80
N ASN A 187 -20.23 19.91 -7.56
CA ASN A 187 -20.65 19.56 -8.91
C ASN A 187 -21.43 18.22 -8.91
N PRO A 188 -22.77 18.25 -9.10
CA PRO A 188 -23.59 17.02 -9.08
C PRO A 188 -23.16 15.97 -10.11
N GLN A 189 -22.54 16.37 -11.22
CA GLN A 189 -22.10 15.46 -12.28
C GLN A 189 -20.90 14.60 -11.84
N GLN A 190 -20.11 15.09 -10.88
CA GLN A 190 -18.96 14.37 -10.31
C GLN A 190 -19.37 13.37 -9.23
N LEU A 191 -20.52 13.59 -8.58
CA LEU A 191 -20.99 12.77 -7.46
C LEU A 191 -21.79 11.56 -7.95
N ARG A 192 -21.27 10.37 -7.67
CA ARG A 192 -21.91 9.09 -7.96
C ARG A 192 -22.25 8.37 -6.67
N ALA A 193 -23.26 7.51 -6.75
CA ALA A 193 -23.66 6.65 -5.65
C ALA A 193 -23.39 5.18 -6.01
N GLU A 194 -22.59 4.53 -5.19
CA GLU A 194 -22.36 3.08 -5.21
C GLU A 194 -23.03 2.47 -3.98
N GLY A 195 -24.32 2.13 -4.10
CA GLY A 195 -25.13 1.75 -2.96
C GLY A 195 -25.11 2.85 -1.90
N SER A 196 -24.61 2.55 -0.72
CA SER A 196 -24.48 3.50 0.38
C SER A 196 -23.28 4.46 0.27
N VAL A 197 -22.35 4.24 -0.66
CA VAL A 197 -21.08 4.98 -0.73
C VAL A 197 -21.15 6.11 -1.76
N VAL A 198 -20.68 7.31 -1.38
CA VAL A 198 -20.49 8.43 -2.30
C VAL A 198 -19.12 8.32 -2.97
N ARG A 199 -19.07 8.46 -4.30
CA ARG A 199 -17.85 8.34 -5.08
C ARG A 199 -17.68 9.52 -6.04
N LEU A 200 -16.45 10.02 -6.18
CA LEU A 200 -16.13 11.06 -7.16
C LEU A 200 -15.66 10.46 -8.47
N LEU A 201 -16.08 11.05 -9.59
CA LEU A 201 -15.54 10.71 -10.92
C LEU A 201 -14.17 11.33 -11.17
N ALA A 202 -13.98 12.57 -10.74
CA ALA A 202 -12.75 13.33 -10.88
C ALA A 202 -12.70 14.46 -9.84
N LEU A 203 -11.49 14.99 -9.63
CA LEU A 203 -11.26 16.19 -8.84
C LEU A 203 -11.34 17.42 -9.75
N GLN A 204 -11.92 18.50 -9.21
CA GLN A 204 -12.06 19.79 -9.87
C GLN A 204 -11.36 20.86 -9.02
N PRO A 205 -10.43 21.63 -9.60
CA PRO A 205 -9.71 22.67 -8.87
C PRO A 205 -10.64 23.83 -8.48
N ASP A 206 -10.39 24.40 -7.30
CA ASP A 206 -11.09 25.56 -6.78
C ASP A 206 -10.64 26.82 -7.53
N LEU A 207 -11.45 27.26 -8.49
CA LEU A 207 -11.21 28.49 -9.24
C LEU A 207 -11.58 29.75 -8.44
N THR A 208 -12.39 29.57 -7.40
CA THR A 208 -12.88 30.61 -6.48
C THR A 208 -12.87 30.08 -5.06
N SER A 209 -12.89 30.97 -4.07
CA SER A 209 -13.03 30.56 -2.68
C SER A 209 -14.37 29.85 -2.47
N VAL A 210 -14.32 28.58 -2.06
CA VAL A 210 -15.50 27.77 -1.73
C VAL A 210 -15.63 27.61 -0.22
N THR A 211 -16.86 27.56 0.26
CA THR A 211 -17.20 27.54 1.69
C THR A 211 -18.31 26.53 1.98
N LEU A 212 -18.49 26.19 3.26
CA LEU A 212 -19.62 25.36 3.69
C LEU A 212 -21.01 25.96 3.36
N ALA A 213 -21.10 27.28 3.15
CA ALA A 213 -22.33 27.91 2.69
C ALA A 213 -22.71 27.45 1.28
N ASP A 214 -21.74 27.18 0.41
CA ASP A 214 -21.95 26.68 -0.94
C ASP A 214 -22.50 25.24 -0.92
N LEU A 215 -22.01 24.38 0.00
CA LEU A 215 -22.63 23.08 0.27
C LEU A 215 -24.10 23.25 0.71
N GLY A 216 -24.36 24.18 1.64
CA GLY A 216 -25.71 24.47 2.10
C GLY A 216 -26.65 24.91 0.96
N GLN A 217 -26.13 25.67 -0.01
CA GLN A 217 -26.87 26.08 -1.21
C GLN A 217 -27.12 24.90 -2.16
N MET A 218 -26.13 24.04 -2.37
CA MET A 218 -26.28 22.84 -3.20
C MET A 218 -27.29 21.86 -2.58
N TRP A 219 -27.14 21.54 -1.29
CA TRP A 219 -28.02 20.60 -0.58
C TRP A 219 -29.45 21.10 -0.45
N GLN A 220 -29.66 22.42 -0.48
CA GLN A 220 -31.01 22.99 -0.54
C GLN A 220 -31.80 22.48 -1.75
N GLN A 221 -31.14 22.19 -2.88
CA GLN A 221 -31.78 21.64 -4.08
C GLN A 221 -32.31 20.23 -3.85
N TRP A 222 -31.77 19.49 -2.88
CA TRP A 222 -32.16 18.12 -2.55
C TRP A 222 -33.30 18.04 -1.53
N GLN A 223 -33.76 19.17 -0.97
CA GLN A 223 -34.85 19.21 0.01
C GLN A 223 -36.16 18.64 -0.53
N PHE A 224 -36.51 18.94 -1.79
CA PHE A 224 -37.75 18.44 -2.40
C PHE A 224 -37.77 16.91 -2.53
N GLY A 225 -36.59 16.28 -2.62
CA GLY A 225 -36.44 14.83 -2.69
C GLY A 225 -36.07 14.16 -1.37
N ALA A 226 -36.00 14.91 -0.28
CA ALA A 226 -35.60 14.37 1.02
C ALA A 226 -36.70 13.47 1.59
N ASN A 227 -36.27 12.39 2.24
CA ASN A 227 -37.17 11.50 2.95
C ASN A 227 -37.92 12.29 4.04
N PRO A 228 -39.24 12.11 4.23
CA PRO A 228 -40.01 12.86 5.22
C PRO A 228 -39.45 12.78 6.64
N THR A 229 -38.75 11.69 6.97
CA THR A 229 -38.10 11.50 8.29
C THR A 229 -36.94 12.45 8.55
N ILE A 230 -36.32 13.02 7.51
CA ILE A 230 -35.14 13.90 7.65
C ILE A 230 -35.36 15.30 7.08
N ALA A 231 -36.47 15.54 6.38
CA ALA A 231 -36.71 16.75 5.60
C ALA A 231 -36.58 18.05 6.43
N ASP A 232 -37.20 18.08 7.62
CA ASP A 232 -37.15 19.26 8.51
C ASP A 232 -35.73 19.51 9.05
N PHE A 233 -35.01 18.45 9.42
CA PHE A 233 -33.62 18.52 9.83
C PHE A 233 -32.72 19.05 8.71
N LEU A 234 -32.86 18.51 7.49
CA LEU A 234 -32.07 18.92 6.33
C LEU A 234 -32.34 20.38 5.97
N ALA A 235 -33.60 20.81 6.02
CA ALA A 235 -33.98 22.19 5.76
C ALA A 235 -33.30 23.16 6.73
N ALA A 236 -33.33 22.84 8.03
CA ALA A 236 -32.66 23.61 9.06
C ALA A 236 -31.14 23.62 8.88
N LEU A 237 -30.51 22.47 8.62
CA LEU A 237 -29.06 22.37 8.41
C LEU A 237 -28.60 23.21 7.22
N CYS A 238 -29.29 23.13 6.08
CA CYS A 238 -29.00 23.95 4.90
C CYS A 238 -29.10 25.45 5.20
N GLN A 239 -30.09 25.86 6.01
CA GLN A 239 -30.23 27.25 6.42
C GLN A 239 -29.02 27.71 7.25
N GLN A 240 -28.58 26.91 8.21
CA GLN A 240 -27.44 27.26 9.06
C GLN A 240 -26.11 27.33 8.32
N LEU A 241 -25.87 26.41 7.39
CA LEU A 241 -24.71 26.43 6.51
C LEU A 241 -24.67 27.74 5.71
N ARG A 242 -25.79 28.09 5.05
CA ARG A 242 -25.89 29.34 4.28
C ARG A 242 -25.77 30.60 5.12
N GLN A 243 -26.19 30.56 6.39
CA GLN A 243 -26.07 31.67 7.33
C GLN A 243 -24.69 31.74 8.00
N GLY A 244 -23.77 30.82 7.70
CA GLY A 244 -22.43 30.78 8.30
C GLY A 244 -22.44 30.47 9.80
N GLN A 245 -23.46 29.76 10.28
CA GLN A 245 -23.55 29.29 11.68
C GLN A 245 -22.78 27.98 11.88
N VAL A 246 -22.76 27.12 10.87
CA VAL A 246 -21.86 25.96 10.78
C VAL A 246 -20.63 26.39 9.97
N ARG A 247 -19.50 26.58 10.64
CA ARG A 247 -18.29 27.18 10.05
C ARG A 247 -17.16 26.20 9.78
N THR A 248 -17.22 25.00 10.35
CA THR A 248 -16.17 23.99 10.23
C THR A 248 -16.77 22.64 9.85
N ALA A 249 -15.99 21.80 9.18
CA ALA A 249 -16.42 20.46 8.76
C ALA A 249 -16.73 19.59 9.98
N GLU A 250 -15.98 19.75 11.07
CA GLU A 250 -16.16 19.06 12.35
C GLU A 250 -17.55 19.28 12.92
N HIS A 251 -18.01 20.53 12.90
CA HIS A 251 -19.34 20.85 13.38
C HIS A 251 -20.42 20.23 12.49
N LEU A 252 -20.24 20.27 11.17
CA LEU A 252 -21.18 19.67 10.22
C LEU A 252 -21.28 18.15 10.40
N VAL A 253 -20.14 17.47 10.49
CA VAL A 253 -20.03 16.03 10.72
C VAL A 253 -20.71 15.64 12.02
N LEU A 254 -20.48 16.39 13.11
CA LEU A 254 -21.10 16.14 14.40
C LEU A 254 -22.64 16.23 14.33
N LEU A 255 -23.19 17.24 13.67
CA LEU A 255 -24.65 17.39 13.51
C LEU A 255 -25.24 16.22 12.72
N LEU A 256 -24.56 15.79 11.66
CA LEU A 256 -24.96 14.63 10.86
C LEU A 256 -24.82 13.31 11.65
N ASP A 257 -23.81 13.18 12.50
CA ASP A 257 -23.60 12.00 13.34
C ASP A 257 -24.72 11.81 14.37
N ARG A 258 -25.16 12.91 14.99
CA ARG A 258 -26.32 12.91 15.88
C ARG A 258 -27.59 12.50 15.12
N ALA A 259 -27.78 13.02 13.91
CA ALA A 259 -28.92 12.64 13.06
C ALA A 259 -28.89 11.16 12.66
N LEU A 260 -27.73 10.63 12.28
CA LEU A 260 -27.52 9.21 11.99
C LEU A 260 -27.83 8.34 13.21
N THR A 261 -27.40 8.75 14.40
CA THR A 261 -27.64 8.03 15.65
C THR A 261 -29.13 7.94 15.99
N VAL A 262 -29.90 9.01 15.77
CA VAL A 262 -31.34 8.97 15.97
C VAL A 262 -32.02 8.14 14.86
N SER A 263 -31.63 8.34 13.60
CA SER A 263 -32.26 7.66 12.47
C SER A 263 -31.99 6.15 12.43
N SER A 264 -30.86 5.67 12.95
CA SER A 264 -30.53 4.25 12.90
C SER A 264 -31.32 3.38 13.88
N SER A 265 -32.19 3.94 14.72
CA SER A 265 -33.10 3.15 15.56
C SER A 265 -34.22 2.46 14.75
N THR A 266 -34.37 2.79 13.47
CA THR A 266 -35.37 2.18 12.58
C THR A 266 -34.89 0.91 11.88
N GLN A 267 -33.64 0.51 12.11
CA GLN A 267 -33.05 -0.71 11.55
C GLN A 267 -32.37 -1.52 12.65
N SER A 268 -32.34 -2.84 12.48
CA SER A 268 -31.46 -3.73 13.21
C SER A 268 -30.35 -4.21 12.28
N CYS A 269 -29.17 -4.42 12.86
CA CYS A 269 -28.03 -5.01 12.17
C CYS A 269 -27.65 -6.29 12.88
N GLN A 270 -27.46 -7.36 12.13
CA GLN A 270 -26.93 -8.62 12.63
C GLN A 270 -25.60 -8.91 11.96
N LEU A 271 -24.63 -9.40 12.74
CA LEU A 271 -23.33 -9.82 12.25
C LEU A 271 -23.19 -11.33 12.35
N GLN A 272 -22.64 -11.94 11.31
CA GLN A 272 -22.06 -13.26 11.37
C GLN A 272 -20.59 -13.16 10.98
N PHE A 273 -19.71 -13.96 11.57
CA PHE A 273 -18.31 -13.98 11.18
C PHE A 273 -17.71 -15.38 11.13
N ALA A 274 -16.67 -15.56 10.32
CA ALA A 274 -15.85 -16.76 10.30
C ALA A 274 -14.38 -16.41 10.14
N THR A 275 -13.51 -17.22 10.76
CA THR A 275 -12.05 -17.03 10.72
C THR A 275 -11.34 -18.31 10.30
N LEU A 276 -10.30 -18.20 9.49
CA LEU A 276 -9.46 -19.33 9.09
C LEU A 276 -8.03 -18.86 8.85
N THR A 277 -7.06 -19.63 9.31
CA THR A 277 -5.63 -19.45 9.01
C THR A 277 -5.01 -20.76 8.56
N ASP A 278 -4.06 -20.68 7.63
CA ASP A 278 -3.27 -21.79 7.13
C ASP A 278 -1.81 -21.37 6.96
N GLN A 279 -0.89 -22.31 7.20
CA GLN A 279 0.55 -22.07 7.07
C GLN A 279 0.97 -21.79 5.62
N GLY A 280 0.18 -22.21 4.65
CA GLY A 280 0.57 -22.21 3.25
C GLY A 280 1.59 -23.30 2.91
N PRO A 281 1.81 -23.55 1.61
CA PRO A 281 2.60 -24.69 1.15
C PRO A 281 4.13 -24.47 1.24
N THR A 282 4.59 -23.23 1.37
CA THR A 282 6.03 -22.88 1.28
C THR A 282 6.66 -22.48 2.61
N ARG A 283 5.89 -21.89 3.53
CA ARG A 283 6.39 -21.48 4.85
C ARG A 283 6.60 -22.70 5.76
N GLN A 284 7.54 -22.59 6.70
CA GLN A 284 7.85 -23.66 7.66
C GLN A 284 6.96 -23.62 8.90
N ARG A 285 6.38 -22.47 9.19
CA ARG A 285 5.51 -22.17 10.33
C ARG A 285 4.46 -21.16 9.92
N ASN A 286 3.35 -21.16 10.66
CA ASN A 286 2.35 -20.11 10.57
C ASN A 286 2.68 -19.00 11.58
N GLU A 287 3.07 -17.83 11.08
CA GLU A 287 3.35 -16.63 11.87
C GLU A 287 2.12 -15.71 11.98
N ASP A 288 1.11 -15.94 11.16
CA ASP A 288 -0.19 -15.27 11.28
C ASP A 288 -0.99 -15.77 12.50
N ALA A 289 -1.92 -14.93 12.94
CA ALA A 289 -2.93 -15.29 13.90
C ALA A 289 -4.26 -14.57 13.60
N CYS A 290 -5.37 -15.13 14.08
CA CYS A 290 -6.67 -14.49 14.01
C CYS A 290 -7.48 -14.67 15.29
N TYR A 291 -8.39 -13.71 15.51
CA TYR A 291 -9.44 -13.78 16.52
C TYR A 291 -10.81 -13.61 15.87
N PRO A 292 -11.82 -14.41 16.23
CA PRO A 292 -11.73 -15.62 17.06
C PRO A 292 -10.82 -16.70 16.46
N ALA A 293 -10.49 -17.71 17.26
CA ALA A 293 -9.55 -18.75 16.85
C ALA A 293 -9.92 -19.39 15.51
N SER A 294 -8.91 -19.75 14.70
CA SER A 294 -9.10 -20.38 13.39
C SER A 294 -10.11 -21.52 13.39
N GLY A 295 -10.98 -21.54 12.38
CA GLY A 295 -12.08 -22.50 12.26
C GLY A 295 -13.34 -22.08 13.03
N THR A 296 -13.37 -20.90 13.65
CA THR A 296 -14.59 -20.37 14.27
C THR A 296 -15.54 -19.87 13.20
N ALA A 297 -16.81 -20.22 13.33
CA ALA A 297 -17.92 -19.58 12.64
C ALA A 297 -19.01 -19.23 13.67
N SER A 298 -19.43 -17.97 13.72
CA SER A 298 -20.48 -17.54 14.64
C SER A 298 -21.87 -17.83 14.09
N SER A 299 -22.84 -17.85 15.00
CA SER A 299 -24.23 -17.57 14.63
C SER A 299 -24.43 -16.06 14.44
N LEU A 300 -25.60 -15.67 13.92
CA LEU A 300 -25.98 -14.25 13.83
C LEU A 300 -26.01 -13.63 15.24
N VAL A 301 -25.30 -12.53 15.42
CA VAL A 301 -25.23 -11.72 16.63
C VAL A 301 -25.87 -10.37 16.33
N GLU A 302 -26.90 -10.00 17.08
CA GLU A 302 -27.53 -8.69 16.92
C GLU A 302 -26.63 -7.59 17.48
N LEU A 303 -26.39 -6.55 16.69
CA LEU A 303 -25.65 -5.37 17.14
C LEU A 303 -26.55 -4.50 18.00
N SER A 304 -26.40 -4.63 19.31
CA SER A 304 -27.01 -3.71 20.27
C SER A 304 -26.13 -2.49 20.51
N ARG A 305 -26.76 -1.34 20.80
CA ARG A 305 -26.08 -0.13 21.31
C ARG A 305 -25.71 -0.24 22.79
N SER A 306 -26.37 -1.16 23.50
CA SER A 306 -26.12 -1.50 24.89
C SER A 306 -25.94 -3.02 24.91
N PRO A 307 -24.71 -3.54 24.93
CA PRO A 307 -24.52 -4.97 25.10
C PRO A 307 -25.24 -5.38 26.38
N THR A 308 -26.12 -6.39 26.30
CA THR A 308 -26.61 -7.00 27.54
C THR A 308 -25.39 -7.57 28.25
N ALA A 309 -25.36 -7.57 29.58
CA ALA A 309 -24.19 -7.97 30.38
C ALA A 309 -23.67 -9.42 30.14
N LYS A 310 -24.23 -10.14 29.16
CA LYS A 310 -23.87 -11.50 28.75
C LYS A 310 -23.27 -11.62 27.33
N GLU A 311 -23.29 -10.58 26.49
CA GLU A 311 -22.83 -10.67 25.10
C GLU A 311 -21.83 -9.56 24.77
N ALA A 312 -20.57 -9.95 24.51
CA ALA A 312 -19.53 -9.03 24.08
C ALA A 312 -19.76 -8.57 22.63
N LEU A 313 -19.32 -7.35 22.32
CA LEU A 313 -19.34 -6.81 20.95
C LEU A 313 -18.58 -7.74 19.97
N PRO A 314 -19.11 -7.99 18.76
CA PRO A 314 -18.42 -8.79 17.75
C PRO A 314 -17.07 -8.17 17.35
N LEU A 315 -15.99 -8.91 17.59
CA LEU A 315 -14.62 -8.51 17.29
C LEU A 315 -13.96 -9.57 16.42
N VAL A 316 -13.41 -9.16 15.28
CA VAL A 316 -12.58 -9.99 14.40
C VAL A 316 -11.22 -9.32 14.24
N ILE A 317 -10.14 -10.08 14.38
CA ILE A 317 -8.75 -9.59 14.26
C ILE A 317 -8.00 -10.54 13.33
N VAL A 318 -7.17 -10.00 12.46
CA VAL A 318 -6.14 -10.70 11.69
C VAL A 318 -4.82 -9.98 11.93
N CYS A 319 -3.78 -10.75 12.26
CA CYS A 319 -2.42 -10.27 12.46
C CYS A 319 -1.48 -11.15 11.64
N ASP A 320 -0.62 -10.52 10.85
CA ASP A 320 0.47 -11.16 10.10
C ASP A 320 1.78 -10.95 10.89
N GLY A 321 2.41 -12.04 11.30
CA GLY A 321 3.58 -11.99 12.18
C GLY A 321 4.87 -11.82 11.38
N ILE A 322 5.59 -10.72 11.62
CA ILE A 322 6.90 -10.46 11.01
C ILE A 322 8.02 -10.72 12.03
N GLY A 323 9.04 -11.51 11.66
CA GLY A 323 10.19 -11.69 12.54
C GLY A 323 11.31 -12.53 11.96
N GLY A 324 12.56 -12.05 12.06
CA GLY A 324 13.73 -12.89 11.84
C GLY A 324 13.96 -13.82 13.03
N HIS A 325 13.98 -15.14 12.78
CA HIS A 325 14.15 -16.21 13.79
C HIS A 325 13.08 -16.24 14.90
N GLU A 326 12.02 -17.01 14.65
CA GLU A 326 11.00 -17.52 15.61
C GLU A 326 10.09 -16.49 16.32
N GLY A 327 10.06 -15.24 15.87
CA GLY A 327 9.35 -14.16 16.56
C GLY A 327 7.92 -13.86 16.09
N GLY A 328 7.62 -14.07 14.80
CA GLY A 328 6.38 -13.55 14.18
C GLY A 328 5.11 -14.09 14.84
N ASN A 329 5.02 -15.41 15.03
CA ASN A 329 3.88 -16.05 15.69
C ASN A 329 3.71 -15.60 17.15
N VAL A 330 4.81 -15.23 17.83
CA VAL A 330 4.76 -14.71 19.20
C VAL A 330 4.16 -13.31 19.21
N ALA A 331 4.58 -12.45 18.29
CA ALA A 331 4.08 -11.09 18.16
C ALA A 331 2.59 -11.05 17.79
N SER A 332 2.17 -11.80 16.77
CA SER A 332 0.78 -11.83 16.30
C SER A 332 -0.20 -12.30 17.38
N ASN A 333 0.14 -13.37 18.11
CA ASN A 333 -0.67 -13.85 19.23
C ASN A 333 -0.67 -12.88 20.43
N LEU A 334 0.47 -12.23 20.73
CA LEU A 334 0.57 -11.28 21.82
C LEU A 334 -0.24 -10.00 21.55
N ALA A 335 -0.27 -9.53 20.30
CA ALA A 335 -1.11 -8.43 19.87
C ALA A 335 -2.59 -8.73 20.14
N ILE A 336 -3.06 -9.89 19.65
CA ILE A 336 -4.45 -10.33 19.84
C ILE A 336 -4.81 -10.39 21.32
N ALA A 337 -3.99 -11.05 22.15
CA ALA A 337 -4.28 -11.20 23.57
C ALA A 337 -4.39 -9.86 24.29
N THR A 338 -3.47 -8.93 24.00
CA THR A 338 -3.44 -7.58 24.58
C THR A 338 -4.67 -6.76 24.17
N ILE A 339 -5.03 -6.78 22.89
CA ILE A 339 -6.20 -6.06 22.37
C ILE A 339 -7.48 -6.60 23.00
N GLN A 340 -7.62 -7.93 23.11
CA GLN A 340 -8.78 -8.55 23.73
C GLN A 340 -8.93 -8.13 25.20
N GLU A 341 -7.84 -8.18 25.97
CA GLU A 341 -7.83 -7.78 27.38
C GLU A 341 -8.22 -6.30 27.53
N ARG A 342 -7.68 -5.43 26.67
CA ARG A 342 -7.97 -3.99 26.70
C ARG A 342 -9.42 -3.68 26.35
N LEU A 343 -10.00 -4.37 25.37
CA LEU A 343 -11.36 -4.09 24.89
C LEU A 343 -12.44 -4.80 25.72
N GLN A 344 -12.12 -5.87 26.45
CA GLN A 344 -13.09 -6.63 27.24
C GLN A 344 -13.95 -5.77 28.20
N PRO A 345 -13.40 -4.79 28.94
CA PRO A 345 -14.22 -3.93 29.80
C PRO A 345 -15.21 -3.07 29.03
N LEU A 346 -14.90 -2.68 27.78
CA LEU A 346 -15.75 -1.86 26.92
C LEU A 346 -16.88 -2.67 26.31
N THR A 347 -16.60 -3.93 25.94
CA THR A 347 -17.60 -4.82 25.34
C THR A 347 -18.66 -5.30 26.35
N LEU A 348 -18.41 -5.14 27.65
CA LEU A 348 -19.31 -5.55 28.75
C LEU A 348 -20.07 -4.38 29.40
N GLN A 349 -19.88 -3.14 28.94
CA GLN A 349 -20.55 -1.97 29.50
C GLN A 349 -22.01 -1.87 29.10
N SER A 350 -22.89 -1.61 30.06
CA SER A 350 -24.33 -1.40 29.82
C SER A 350 -24.66 -0.02 29.24
N THR A 351 -23.77 0.96 29.37
CA THR A 351 -23.95 2.30 28.83
C THR A 351 -23.51 2.38 27.37
N PRO A 352 -24.32 2.94 26.46
CA PRO A 352 -23.90 3.15 25.08
C PRO A 352 -22.61 3.97 25.00
N LEU A 353 -21.60 3.42 24.34
CA LEU A 353 -20.35 4.14 24.03
C LEU A 353 -20.57 5.06 22.84
N GLU A 354 -20.12 6.30 22.97
CA GLU A 354 -20.02 7.26 21.86
C GLU A 354 -18.96 6.77 20.85
N SER A 355 -19.23 6.93 19.55
CA SER A 355 -18.35 6.44 18.49
C SER A 355 -16.93 7.01 18.59
N GLU A 356 -16.79 8.30 18.94
CA GLU A 356 -15.51 9.00 19.10
C GLU A 356 -14.63 8.35 20.18
N ARG A 357 -15.24 8.09 21.34
CA ARG A 357 -14.58 7.41 22.44
C ARG A 357 -14.17 6.01 22.05
N LEU A 358 -15.04 5.27 21.33
CA LEU A 358 -14.72 3.93 20.88
C LEU A 358 -13.53 3.91 19.91
N MET A 359 -13.46 4.84 18.96
CA MET A 359 -12.29 4.95 18.08
C MET A 359 -11.00 5.22 18.86
N THR A 360 -11.06 6.11 19.85
CA THR A 360 -9.92 6.43 20.70
C THR A 360 -9.43 5.18 21.45
N GLU A 361 -10.35 4.40 22.03
CA GLU A 361 -9.98 3.16 22.72
C GLU A 361 -9.40 2.09 21.79
N LEU A 362 -9.86 2.02 20.54
CA LEU A 362 -9.30 1.13 19.52
C LEU A 362 -7.87 1.53 19.13
N GLU A 363 -7.61 2.83 18.95
CA GLU A 363 -6.26 3.36 18.74
C GLU A 363 -5.36 3.02 19.94
N GLN A 364 -5.82 3.28 21.17
CA GLN A 364 -5.07 2.96 22.38
C GLN A 364 -4.80 1.46 22.54
N ALA A 365 -5.74 0.58 22.18
CA ALA A 365 -5.52 -0.86 22.22
C ALA A 365 -4.40 -1.31 21.26
N ALA A 366 -4.31 -0.72 20.07
CA ALA A 366 -3.21 -0.98 19.14
C ALA A 366 -1.85 -0.45 19.67
N LEU A 367 -1.83 0.75 20.27
CA LEU A 367 -0.63 1.31 20.89
C LEU A 367 -0.15 0.47 22.09
N GLU A 368 -1.07 -0.01 22.91
CA GLU A 368 -0.76 -0.89 24.05
C GLU A 368 -0.19 -2.23 23.58
N ALA A 369 -0.78 -2.85 22.56
CA ALA A 369 -0.25 -4.05 21.93
C ALA A 369 1.16 -3.84 21.36
N ASN A 370 1.41 -2.69 20.73
CA ASN A 370 2.75 -2.31 20.27
C ASN A 370 3.76 -2.28 21.42
N ASP A 371 3.44 -1.58 22.51
CA ASP A 371 4.36 -1.40 23.63
C ASP A 371 4.65 -2.71 24.35
N VAL A 372 3.65 -3.59 24.49
CA VAL A 372 3.84 -4.95 25.05
C VAL A 372 4.82 -5.78 24.19
N ILE A 373 4.66 -5.78 22.86
CA ILE A 373 5.58 -6.51 21.97
C ILE A 373 6.97 -5.86 21.98
N SER A 374 7.04 -4.54 21.94
CA SER A 374 8.29 -3.76 21.94
C SER A 374 9.08 -3.97 23.24
N GLN A 375 8.42 -3.94 24.40
CA GLN A 375 9.02 -4.23 25.69
C GLN A 375 9.54 -5.66 25.78
N ARG A 376 8.83 -6.62 25.16
CA ARG A 376 9.31 -8.01 25.08
C ARG A 376 10.53 -8.15 24.17
N ASN A 377 10.58 -7.43 23.05
CA ASN A 377 11.79 -7.35 22.24
C ASN A 377 12.97 -6.82 23.04
N ASP A 378 12.77 -5.75 23.82
CA ASP A 378 13.83 -5.12 24.59
C ASP A 378 14.32 -6.02 25.75
N SER A 379 13.40 -6.68 26.45
CA SER A 379 13.74 -7.59 27.56
C SER A 379 14.48 -8.85 27.08
N GLU A 380 14.16 -9.33 25.87
CA GLU A 380 14.84 -10.45 25.22
C GLU A 380 16.05 -10.01 24.38
N GLN A 381 16.44 -8.73 24.45
CA GLN A 381 17.59 -8.15 23.75
C GLN A 381 17.57 -8.39 22.23
N ARG A 382 16.39 -8.31 21.61
CA ARG A 382 16.21 -8.39 20.17
C ARG A 382 16.47 -7.03 19.51
N TYR A 383 17.41 -7.00 18.57
CA TYR A 383 17.77 -5.79 17.82
C TYR A 383 17.55 -5.95 16.31
N GLU A 384 17.24 -4.83 15.64
CA GLU A 384 17.07 -4.77 14.19
C GLU A 384 16.16 -5.90 13.67
N ARG A 385 16.68 -6.75 12.76
CA ARG A 385 15.96 -7.87 12.14
C ARG A 385 15.60 -9.00 13.08
N GLN A 386 16.15 -9.02 14.30
CA GLN A 386 15.78 -9.99 15.33
C GLN A 386 14.51 -9.58 16.08
N ARG A 387 14.10 -8.29 15.99
CA ARG A 387 12.84 -7.85 16.59
C ARG A 387 11.68 -8.58 15.94
N MET A 388 10.77 -9.04 16.78
CA MET A 388 9.48 -9.53 16.32
C MET A 388 8.49 -8.36 16.23
N GLY A 389 7.60 -8.43 15.26
CA GLY A 389 6.50 -7.50 15.10
C GLY A 389 5.33 -8.18 14.42
N THR A 390 4.26 -7.44 14.22
CA THR A 390 3.09 -7.96 13.51
C THR A 390 2.28 -6.83 12.91
N THR A 391 1.58 -7.10 11.81
CA THR A 391 0.51 -6.23 11.32
C THR A 391 -0.71 -6.34 12.24
N LEU A 392 -1.68 -5.47 12.01
CA LEU A 392 -2.99 -5.55 12.62
C LEU A 392 -4.03 -5.13 11.58
N VAL A 393 -5.08 -5.92 11.40
CA VAL A 393 -6.34 -5.44 10.87
C VAL A 393 -7.46 -6.03 11.71
N MET A 394 -8.34 -5.17 12.25
CA MET A 394 -9.45 -5.62 13.08
C MET A 394 -10.75 -4.89 12.78
N ALA A 395 -11.86 -5.58 13.02
CA ALA A 395 -13.22 -5.09 12.87
C ALA A 395 -13.99 -5.29 14.17
N LEU A 396 -14.57 -4.20 14.70
CA LEU A 396 -15.44 -4.21 15.88
C LEU A 396 -16.84 -3.69 15.50
N GLY A 397 -17.86 -4.50 15.72
CA GLY A 397 -19.26 -4.11 15.50
C GLY A 397 -19.86 -3.45 16.75
N HIS A 398 -20.50 -2.28 16.57
CA HIS A 398 -21.20 -1.59 17.65
C HIS A 398 -22.43 -0.81 17.12
N GLY A 399 -23.63 -1.19 17.57
CA GLY A 399 -24.89 -0.58 17.15
C GLY A 399 -25.18 -0.73 15.64
N HIS A 400 -24.94 0.33 14.86
CA HIS A 400 -25.22 0.36 13.42
C HIS A 400 -23.95 0.63 12.61
N GLN A 401 -22.81 0.37 13.22
CA GLN A 401 -21.50 0.79 12.75
C GLN A 401 -20.52 -0.36 12.87
N LEU A 402 -19.57 -0.40 11.93
CA LEU A 402 -18.38 -1.23 12.00
C LEU A 402 -17.16 -0.32 12.11
N PHE A 403 -16.33 -0.56 13.11
CA PHE A 403 -15.06 0.14 13.30
C PHE A 403 -13.93 -0.73 12.80
N LEU A 404 -13.10 -0.19 11.93
CA LEU A 404 -11.92 -0.86 11.38
C LEU A 404 -10.67 -0.21 11.96
N THR A 405 -9.71 -1.00 12.40
CA THR A 405 -8.41 -0.51 12.84
C THR A 405 -7.32 -1.27 12.13
N HIS A 406 -6.34 -0.58 11.55
CA HIS A 406 -5.23 -1.23 10.88
C HIS A 406 -3.86 -0.58 11.12
N VAL A 407 -2.83 -1.41 11.03
CA VAL A 407 -1.40 -1.11 11.01
C VAL A 407 -0.73 -2.14 10.10
N GLY A 408 0.03 -1.71 9.10
CA GLY A 408 0.74 -2.61 8.19
C GLY A 408 0.01 -2.77 6.84
N ASP A 409 0.26 -3.88 6.16
CA ASP A 409 -0.22 -4.21 4.81
C ASP A 409 -1.29 -5.32 4.81
N SER A 410 -1.70 -5.82 5.97
CA SER A 410 -2.93 -6.61 6.06
C SER A 410 -4.15 -5.74 5.74
N ARG A 411 -5.08 -6.28 4.95
CA ARG A 411 -6.13 -5.49 4.30
C ARG A 411 -7.52 -5.76 4.84
N ALA A 412 -8.38 -4.75 4.76
CA ALA A 412 -9.83 -4.91 4.87
C ALA A 412 -10.51 -4.51 3.56
N TYR A 413 -11.45 -5.33 3.09
CA TYR A 413 -12.26 -5.11 1.90
C TYR A 413 -13.74 -5.00 2.27
N ARG A 414 -14.49 -4.11 1.61
CA ARG A 414 -15.95 -4.06 1.63
C ARG A 414 -16.49 -4.65 0.32
N ILE A 415 -17.37 -5.63 0.44
CA ILE A 415 -18.01 -6.30 -0.69
C ILE A 415 -19.53 -6.14 -0.61
N THR A 416 -20.12 -5.69 -1.72
CA THR A 416 -21.57 -5.60 -1.94
C THR A 416 -21.91 -6.34 -3.23
N HIS A 417 -23.19 -6.42 -3.59
CA HIS A 417 -23.61 -6.89 -4.91
C HIS A 417 -23.06 -6.05 -6.07
N THR A 418 -22.62 -4.82 -5.81
CA THR A 418 -22.19 -3.87 -6.84
C THR A 418 -20.68 -3.75 -6.99
N GLY A 419 -19.88 -4.18 -6.00
CA GLY A 419 -18.43 -4.01 -6.04
C GLY A 419 -17.68 -4.60 -4.86
N CYS A 420 -16.35 -4.63 -4.99
CA CYS A 420 -15.38 -5.02 -3.98
C CYS A 420 -14.32 -3.92 -3.90
N HIS A 421 -14.12 -3.35 -2.71
CA HIS A 421 -13.23 -2.22 -2.50
C HIS A 421 -12.33 -2.44 -1.30
N GLN A 422 -11.03 -2.24 -1.48
CA GLN A 422 -10.10 -2.12 -0.38
C GLN A 422 -10.41 -0.83 0.40
N ILE A 423 -10.54 -0.94 1.71
CA ILE A 423 -10.87 0.17 2.62
C ILE A 423 -9.61 0.70 3.31
N THR A 424 -8.71 -0.21 3.66
CA THR A 424 -7.40 0.10 4.25
C THR A 424 -6.46 0.66 3.18
N LEU A 425 -5.50 1.48 3.60
CA LEU A 425 -4.35 1.85 2.79
C LEU A 425 -3.12 1.21 3.42
N ASP A 426 -2.40 0.40 2.65
CA ASP A 426 -1.25 -0.35 3.16
C ASP A 426 -0.18 0.61 3.71
N ASP A 427 0.40 0.23 4.83
CA ASP A 427 1.54 0.93 5.41
C ASP A 427 2.86 0.42 4.83
N ASP A 428 3.02 0.59 3.53
CA ASP A 428 4.22 0.21 2.77
C ASP A 428 4.92 1.43 2.12
N LEU A 429 6.11 1.19 1.56
CA LEU A 429 6.86 2.24 0.88
C LEU A 429 6.13 2.76 -0.36
N ALA A 430 5.45 1.90 -1.12
CA ALA A 430 4.73 2.31 -2.32
C ALA A 430 3.62 3.33 -2.00
N SER A 431 2.75 3.00 -1.06
CA SER A 431 1.65 3.85 -0.61
C SER A 431 2.15 5.14 0.02
N ARG A 432 3.29 5.10 0.74
CA ARG A 432 3.95 6.29 1.27
C ARG A 432 4.40 7.24 0.16
N GLU A 433 5.13 6.75 -0.84
CA GLU A 433 5.64 7.60 -1.92
C GLU A 433 4.51 8.20 -2.76
N VAL A 434 3.41 7.46 -2.93
CA VAL A 434 2.18 7.97 -3.54
C VAL A 434 1.57 9.06 -2.69
N ARG A 435 1.25 8.81 -1.42
CA ARG A 435 0.54 9.79 -0.58
C ARG A 435 1.34 11.06 -0.30
N LEU A 436 2.67 11.02 -0.44
CA LEU A 436 3.55 12.19 -0.37
C LEU A 436 3.60 12.99 -1.70
N GLY A 437 2.98 12.48 -2.76
CA GLY A 437 2.91 13.11 -4.07
C GLY A 437 4.17 12.94 -4.91
N TYR A 438 5.01 11.93 -4.62
CA TYR A 438 6.29 11.75 -5.32
C TYR A 438 6.17 10.93 -6.61
N THR A 439 5.27 9.95 -6.66
CA THR A 439 5.14 9.06 -7.82
C THR A 439 3.72 8.52 -7.95
N LEU A 440 3.34 8.06 -9.14
CA LEU A 440 2.11 7.31 -9.35
C LEU A 440 2.22 5.93 -8.70
N TYR A 441 1.09 5.36 -8.26
CA TYR A 441 1.08 4.04 -7.60
C TYR A 441 1.63 2.93 -8.48
N ARG A 442 1.29 2.95 -9.78
CA ARG A 442 1.76 1.95 -10.75
C ARG A 442 3.28 1.96 -10.93
N ASP A 443 3.92 3.12 -10.81
CA ASP A 443 5.38 3.25 -10.82
C ASP A 443 6.00 2.90 -9.47
N ALA A 444 5.35 3.27 -8.37
CA ALA A 444 5.79 2.98 -7.01
C ALA A 444 5.97 1.47 -6.81
N LEU A 445 5.02 0.67 -7.33
CA LEU A 445 5.07 -0.79 -7.30
C LEU A 445 6.27 -1.39 -8.04
N GLN A 446 6.84 -0.68 -9.03
CA GLN A 446 8.02 -1.13 -9.76
C GLN A 446 9.34 -0.93 -8.98
N GLN A 447 9.31 -0.13 -7.91
CA GLN A 447 10.52 0.14 -7.14
C GLN A 447 10.92 -1.06 -6.29
N PRO A 448 12.22 -1.39 -6.21
CA PRO A 448 12.70 -2.44 -5.30
C PRO A 448 12.30 -2.12 -3.86
N GLY A 449 11.65 -3.09 -3.20
CA GLY A 449 11.19 -2.93 -1.82
C GLY A 449 9.92 -2.08 -1.67
N SER A 450 9.15 -1.86 -2.74
CA SER A 450 7.85 -1.18 -2.72
C SER A 450 6.92 -1.67 -1.61
N GLY A 451 6.82 -2.99 -1.41
CA GLY A 451 6.05 -3.62 -0.32
C GLY A 451 6.74 -3.65 1.04
N SER A 452 7.83 -2.90 1.27
CA SER A 452 8.45 -2.87 2.59
C SER A 452 7.57 -2.09 3.56
N LEU A 453 7.19 -2.72 4.67
CA LEU A 453 6.43 -2.08 5.74
C LEU A 453 7.14 -0.84 6.30
N ILE A 454 6.39 0.26 6.43
CA ILE A 454 6.84 1.48 7.09
C ILE A 454 6.39 1.55 8.55
N GLN A 455 5.37 0.78 8.94
CA GLN A 455 4.99 0.58 10.34
C GLN A 455 4.43 -0.83 10.56
N ALA A 456 4.70 -1.36 11.75
CA ALA A 456 4.17 -2.61 12.27
C ALA A 456 4.23 -2.56 13.81
N LEU A 457 3.38 -3.33 14.48
CA LEU A 457 3.37 -3.39 15.94
C LEU A 457 4.66 -4.01 16.47
N GLY A 458 5.21 -3.46 17.55
CA GLY A 458 6.38 -4.00 18.27
C GLY A 458 7.75 -3.55 17.75
N MET A 459 7.78 -2.88 16.59
CA MET A 459 9.03 -2.50 15.94
C MET A 459 9.73 -1.31 16.62
N ALA A 460 8.96 -0.43 17.27
CA ALA A 460 9.46 0.74 17.98
C ALA A 460 8.51 1.13 19.14
N SER A 461 8.80 2.25 19.81
CA SER A 461 7.88 2.86 20.78
C SER A 461 6.56 3.28 20.13
N SER A 462 5.44 3.15 20.84
CA SER A 462 4.11 3.62 20.40
C SER A 462 4.08 5.11 20.02
N SER A 463 5.01 5.92 20.51
CA SER A 463 5.14 7.33 20.11
C SER A 463 5.45 7.56 18.63
N LEU A 464 5.94 6.54 17.92
CA LEU A 464 6.23 6.56 16.48
C LEU A 464 5.20 5.76 15.66
N LEU A 465 4.20 5.17 16.31
CA LEU A 465 3.19 4.34 15.66
C LEU A 465 1.93 5.18 15.43
N HIS A 466 1.31 5.02 14.25
CA HIS A 466 0.10 5.75 13.88
C HIS A 466 -0.97 4.79 13.34
N PRO A 467 -1.69 4.08 14.24
CA PRO A 467 -2.80 3.23 13.83
C PRO A 467 -3.89 4.05 13.14
N THR A 468 -4.45 3.49 12.07
CA THR A 468 -5.59 4.10 11.39
C THR A 468 -6.87 3.47 11.94
N VAL A 469 -7.79 4.31 12.42
CA VAL A 469 -9.14 3.87 12.84
C VAL A 469 -10.17 4.52 11.91
N GLN A 470 -10.98 3.69 11.26
CA GLN A 470 -12.05 4.11 10.35
C GLN A 470 -13.39 3.59 10.83
N ARG A 471 -14.45 4.29 10.43
CA ARG A 471 -15.83 3.93 10.79
C ARG A 471 -16.70 3.80 9.54
N SER A 472 -17.40 2.69 9.43
CA SER A 472 -18.39 2.42 8.38
C SER A 472 -19.79 2.39 8.97
N ILE A 473 -20.72 3.16 8.38
CA ILE A 473 -22.15 3.09 8.74
C ILE A 473 -22.79 1.97 7.92
N LEU A 474 -23.49 1.06 8.60
CA LEU A 474 -24.11 -0.10 7.97
C LEU A 474 -25.55 0.27 7.55
N THR A 475 -25.79 0.39 6.25
CA THR A 475 -27.10 0.74 5.68
C THR A 475 -27.59 -0.23 4.61
N GLU A 476 -26.80 -1.26 4.29
CA GLU A 476 -27.13 -2.33 3.34
C GLU A 476 -26.35 -3.60 3.70
N ASP A 477 -26.84 -4.74 3.21
CA ASP A 477 -26.15 -6.02 3.36
C ASP A 477 -24.79 -5.97 2.68
N CYS A 478 -23.75 -6.38 3.39
CA CYS A 478 -22.39 -6.36 2.88
C CYS A 478 -21.48 -7.36 3.62
N LEU A 479 -20.36 -7.69 2.99
CA LEU A 479 -19.26 -8.42 3.63
C LEU A 479 -18.10 -7.47 3.91
N PHE A 480 -17.45 -7.67 5.04
CA PHE A 480 -16.11 -7.18 5.30
C PHE A 480 -15.16 -8.37 5.33
N LEU A 481 -14.14 -8.35 4.48
CA LEU A 481 -13.10 -9.37 4.43
C LEU A 481 -11.82 -8.74 4.98
N LEU A 482 -11.31 -9.29 6.08
CA LEU A 482 -10.02 -8.97 6.67
C LEU A 482 -9.04 -10.08 6.27
N CYS A 483 -7.85 -9.74 5.80
CA CYS A 483 -6.87 -10.75 5.40
C CYS A 483 -5.41 -10.29 5.51
N SER A 484 -4.50 -11.27 5.65
CA SER A 484 -3.06 -11.08 5.45
C SER A 484 -2.70 -10.97 3.96
N ASP A 485 -1.46 -10.58 3.69
CA ASP A 485 -0.93 -10.42 2.32
C ASP A 485 -0.98 -11.74 1.54
N GLY A 486 -0.85 -12.90 2.19
CA GLY A 486 -0.92 -14.20 1.55
C GLY A 486 -2.24 -14.49 0.83
N LEU A 487 -3.34 -13.81 1.20
CA LEU A 487 -4.56 -13.77 0.38
C LEU A 487 -4.57 -12.60 -0.62
N SER A 488 -4.21 -11.39 -0.20
CA SER A 488 -4.50 -10.17 -0.98
C SER A 488 -3.48 -9.86 -2.07
N ASP A 489 -2.27 -10.41 -1.97
CA ASP A 489 -1.23 -10.25 -2.97
C ASP A 489 -1.68 -10.68 -4.37
N ASN A 490 -1.10 -10.03 -5.38
CA ASN A 490 -1.40 -10.22 -6.80
C ASN A 490 -2.87 -9.92 -7.19
N ASP A 491 -3.53 -9.02 -6.47
CA ASP A 491 -4.93 -8.60 -6.69
C ASP A 491 -5.91 -9.81 -6.62
N LEU A 492 -5.62 -10.83 -5.80
CA LEU A 492 -6.38 -12.09 -5.79
C LEU A 492 -7.82 -11.90 -5.27
N VAL A 493 -8.04 -11.00 -4.30
CA VAL A 493 -9.39 -10.69 -3.79
C VAL A 493 -10.23 -10.03 -4.87
N GLU A 494 -9.68 -9.04 -5.56
CA GLU A 494 -10.27 -8.31 -6.68
C GLU A 494 -10.58 -9.24 -7.86
N ALA A 495 -9.75 -10.26 -8.06
CA ALA A 495 -9.93 -11.31 -9.07
C ALA A 495 -11.09 -12.27 -8.76
N CYS A 496 -11.30 -12.60 -7.47
CA CYS A 496 -12.11 -13.74 -7.07
C CYS A 496 -13.42 -13.39 -6.35
N TRP A 497 -13.62 -12.16 -5.88
CA TRP A 497 -14.78 -11.77 -5.04
C TRP A 497 -16.13 -12.16 -5.64
N GLN A 498 -16.32 -12.03 -6.95
CA GLN A 498 -17.58 -12.38 -7.61
C GLN A 498 -17.93 -13.87 -7.52
N THR A 499 -16.90 -14.72 -7.47
CA THR A 499 -17.05 -16.18 -7.43
C THR A 499 -17.00 -16.74 -6.03
N GLN A 500 -16.27 -16.11 -5.12
CA GLN A 500 -16.02 -16.62 -3.78
C GLN A 500 -16.85 -15.92 -2.70
N LEU A 501 -17.17 -14.63 -2.88
CA LEU A 501 -17.83 -13.79 -1.85
C LEU A 501 -19.28 -13.45 -2.18
N LEU A 502 -19.62 -13.13 -3.44
CA LEU A 502 -21.02 -12.88 -3.81
C LEU A 502 -21.98 -14.03 -3.50
N PRO A 503 -21.62 -15.31 -3.68
CA PRO A 503 -22.50 -16.42 -3.30
C PRO A 503 -22.89 -16.43 -1.81
N VAL A 504 -22.09 -15.79 -0.93
CA VAL A 504 -22.43 -15.63 0.48
C VAL A 504 -23.55 -14.61 0.66
N LEU A 505 -23.44 -13.44 0.01
CA LEU A 505 -24.51 -12.42 0.00
C LEU A 505 -25.80 -12.94 -0.63
N ASP A 506 -25.71 -13.85 -1.59
CA ASP A 506 -26.86 -14.50 -2.22
C ASP A 506 -27.46 -15.64 -1.36
N GLY A 507 -26.88 -15.97 -0.21
CA GLY A 507 -27.30 -17.08 0.64
C GLY A 507 -27.07 -18.48 0.04
N LYS A 508 -26.20 -18.59 -0.98
CA LYS A 508 -25.87 -19.84 -1.68
C LYS A 508 -24.71 -20.60 -1.03
N VAL A 509 -23.86 -19.89 -0.29
CA VAL A 509 -22.66 -20.41 0.39
C VAL A 509 -22.61 -19.83 1.80
N ASP A 510 -22.34 -20.65 2.81
CA ASP A 510 -22.14 -20.17 4.17
C ASP A 510 -20.72 -19.59 4.38
N LEU A 511 -20.53 -18.81 5.45
CA LEU A 511 -19.26 -18.14 5.72
C LEU A 511 -18.09 -19.13 5.92
N SER A 512 -18.33 -20.28 6.55
CA SER A 512 -17.28 -21.27 6.81
C SER A 512 -16.76 -21.87 5.50
N THR A 513 -17.66 -22.21 4.59
CA THR A 513 -17.32 -22.71 3.26
C THR A 513 -16.58 -21.63 2.46
N ALA A 514 -17.00 -20.37 2.56
CA ALA A 514 -16.34 -19.27 1.86
C ALA A 514 -14.89 -19.04 2.33
N VAL A 515 -14.64 -19.02 3.64
CA VAL A 515 -13.25 -18.85 4.15
C VAL A 515 -12.36 -20.04 3.76
N GLN A 516 -12.89 -21.26 3.74
CA GLN A 516 -12.16 -22.44 3.25
C GLN A 516 -11.81 -22.33 1.76
N GLN A 517 -12.74 -21.86 0.94
CA GLN A 517 -12.51 -21.66 -0.49
C GLN A 517 -11.46 -20.58 -0.75
N LEU A 518 -11.48 -19.48 0.01
CA LEU A 518 -10.49 -18.40 -0.10
C LEU A 518 -9.08 -18.88 0.27
N VAL A 519 -8.93 -19.58 1.40
CA VAL A 519 -7.64 -20.13 1.84
C VAL A 519 -7.11 -21.15 0.84
N ALA A 520 -7.96 -22.06 0.34
CA ALA A 520 -7.56 -23.03 -0.67
C ALA A 520 -7.11 -22.36 -1.97
N LEU A 521 -7.82 -21.30 -2.39
CA LEU A 521 -7.48 -20.52 -3.57
C LEU A 521 -6.15 -19.76 -3.40
N ALA A 522 -5.93 -19.14 -2.24
CA ALA A 522 -4.68 -18.46 -1.89
C ALA A 522 -3.49 -19.43 -1.91
N ASN A 523 -3.63 -20.59 -1.29
CA ASN A 523 -2.60 -21.63 -1.32
C ASN A 523 -2.28 -22.13 -2.74
N GLN A 524 -3.27 -22.13 -3.63
CA GLN A 524 -3.08 -22.53 -5.01
C GLN A 524 -2.44 -21.43 -5.87
N GLN A 525 -2.81 -20.16 -5.68
CA GLN A 525 -2.46 -19.06 -6.58
C GLN A 525 -1.31 -18.18 -6.07
N ASN A 526 -1.27 -17.90 -4.77
CA ASN A 526 -0.20 -17.14 -4.13
C ASN A 526 0.82 -18.10 -3.51
N GLY A 527 0.40 -18.93 -2.54
CA GLY A 527 1.17 -20.03 -1.95
C GLY A 527 2.56 -19.69 -1.38
N HIS A 528 2.99 -18.43 -1.44
CA HIS A 528 4.30 -17.94 -1.02
C HIS A 528 4.34 -17.57 0.46
N ASP A 529 3.17 -17.42 1.08
CA ASP A 529 3.04 -16.99 2.48
C ASP A 529 2.04 -17.81 3.30
N ASN A 530 1.99 -17.50 4.60
CA ASN A 530 0.85 -17.81 5.46
C ASN A 530 -0.40 -17.11 4.92
N VAL A 531 -1.57 -17.69 5.15
CA VAL A 531 -2.83 -17.07 4.74
C VAL A 531 -3.80 -17.05 5.88
N THR A 532 -4.33 -15.87 6.17
CA THR A 532 -5.31 -15.68 7.23
C THR A 532 -6.46 -14.81 6.76
N VAL A 533 -7.67 -15.23 7.12
CA VAL A 533 -8.92 -14.63 6.69
C VAL A 533 -9.86 -14.48 7.88
N GLY A 534 -10.45 -13.30 8.02
CA GLY A 534 -11.62 -13.03 8.84
C GLY A 534 -12.74 -12.45 7.97
N LEU A 535 -13.84 -13.16 7.82
CA LEU A 535 -14.99 -12.74 7.03
C LEU A 535 -16.14 -12.34 7.95
N VAL A 536 -16.67 -11.13 7.80
CA VAL A 536 -17.81 -10.58 8.55
C VAL A 536 -18.95 -10.30 7.59
N TYR A 537 -20.08 -10.95 7.78
CA TYR A 537 -21.33 -10.67 7.08
C TYR A 537 -22.21 -9.75 7.91
N CYS A 538 -22.55 -8.60 7.33
CA CYS A 538 -23.48 -7.63 7.90
C CYS A 538 -24.83 -7.78 7.22
N GLN A 539 -25.85 -8.14 7.99
CA GLN A 539 -27.23 -8.25 7.55
C GLN A 539 -28.06 -7.12 8.16
N ILE A 540 -28.73 -6.34 7.31
CA ILE A 540 -29.51 -5.17 7.68
C ILE A 540 -31.00 -5.47 7.50
N THR A 541 -31.74 -5.40 8.61
CA THR A 541 -33.19 -5.54 8.57
C THR A 541 -33.83 -4.18 8.88
N THR A 542 -34.52 -3.62 7.89
CA THR A 542 -35.34 -2.43 8.10
C THR A 542 -36.67 -2.83 8.72
N HIS A 543 -37.03 -2.25 9.87
CA HIS A 543 -38.34 -2.48 10.46
C HIS A 543 -39.35 -1.47 9.91
N PRO A 544 -40.42 -1.90 9.22
CA PRO A 544 -41.52 -1.01 8.87
C PRO A 544 -42.29 -0.66 10.15
N SER A 545 -41.83 0.33 10.91
CA SER A 545 -42.57 0.80 12.08
C SER A 545 -43.54 1.91 11.68
N ALA A 546 -44.76 1.84 12.23
CA ALA A 546 -45.86 2.80 12.06
C ALA A 546 -45.56 4.22 12.61
N SER A 547 -44.31 4.52 12.98
CA SER A 547 -43.82 5.83 13.39
C SER A 547 -42.31 5.91 13.18
N ALA A 548 -41.87 6.03 11.92
CA ALA A 548 -40.47 6.39 11.66
C ALA A 548 -40.14 7.69 12.40
N THR A 549 -39.06 7.71 13.18
CA THR A 549 -38.69 8.87 13.99
C THR A 549 -38.35 10.04 13.07
N VAL A 550 -39.23 11.04 13.03
CA VAL A 550 -38.97 12.29 12.31
C VAL A 550 -37.93 13.08 13.08
N LEU A 551 -36.83 13.42 12.40
CA LEU A 551 -35.75 14.21 12.99
C LEU A 551 -36.20 15.66 13.19
N PRO A 552 -36.13 16.19 14.43
CA PRO A 552 -36.53 17.57 14.68
C PRO A 552 -35.50 18.54 14.10
N ALA A 553 -35.98 19.65 13.52
CA ALA A 553 -35.14 20.76 13.05
C ALA A 553 -34.18 21.31 14.13
N ALA A 554 -34.57 21.25 15.40
CA ALA A 554 -33.75 21.68 16.54
C ALA A 554 -32.43 20.88 16.66
N LEU A 555 -32.38 19.64 16.17
CA LEU A 555 -31.16 18.83 16.18
C LEU A 555 -30.04 19.45 15.34
N ALA A 556 -30.40 20.15 14.26
CA ALA A 556 -29.44 20.89 13.45
C ALA A 556 -28.88 22.12 14.19
N SER A 557 -29.54 22.63 15.24
CA SER A 557 -29.19 23.90 15.92
C SER A 557 -28.44 23.73 17.24
N GLN A 558 -27.99 22.52 17.55
CA GLN A 558 -27.34 22.26 18.82
C GLN A 558 -25.89 22.79 18.81
N PRO A 559 -25.46 23.52 19.84
CA PRO A 559 -24.12 24.07 19.90
C PRO A 559 -23.06 22.98 20.04
N MET A 560 -21.87 23.27 19.51
CA MET A 560 -20.67 22.47 19.72
C MET A 560 -20.05 22.85 21.07
N THR A 561 -19.85 21.87 21.96
CA THR A 561 -19.10 22.11 23.21
C THR A 561 -17.60 21.95 22.96
N ALA A 562 -16.76 22.54 23.82
CA ALA A 562 -15.30 22.42 23.68
C ALA A 562 -14.81 20.95 23.71
N ALA A 563 -15.45 20.10 24.51
CA ALA A 563 -15.15 18.66 24.54
C ALA A 563 -15.53 17.98 23.22
N THR A 564 -16.70 18.32 22.67
CA THR A 564 -17.17 17.77 21.38
C THR A 564 -16.34 18.29 20.21
N GLN A 565 -15.80 19.51 20.30
CA GLN A 565 -14.90 20.06 19.29
C GLN A 565 -13.58 19.28 19.21
N ALA A 566 -12.97 18.98 20.36
CA ALA A 566 -11.73 18.20 20.40
C ALA A 566 -11.92 16.80 19.80
N ALA A 567 -13.04 16.16 20.10
CA ALA A 567 -13.36 14.82 19.62
C ALA A 567 -13.71 14.80 18.11
N ALA A 568 -14.49 15.77 17.63
CA ALA A 568 -14.78 15.91 16.19
C ALA A 568 -13.52 16.26 15.37
N THR A 569 -12.57 17.00 15.94
CA THR A 569 -11.27 17.26 15.31
C THR A 569 -10.47 15.98 15.16
N GLN A 570 -10.52 15.07 16.13
CA GLN A 570 -9.86 13.75 16.03
C GLN A 570 -10.54 12.83 15.01
N LEU A 571 -11.86 12.92 14.82
CA LEU A 571 -12.61 12.16 13.80
C LEU A 571 -12.25 12.53 12.36
N LEU A 572 -11.97 13.81 12.11
CA LEU A 572 -11.65 14.36 10.79
C LEU A 572 -10.15 14.46 10.53
N ALA A 573 -9.33 14.42 11.58
CA ALA A 573 -7.90 14.33 11.44
C ALA A 573 -7.57 13.05 10.66
N SER A 574 -7.03 13.22 9.45
CA SER A 574 -6.50 12.09 8.70
C SER A 574 -5.44 11.38 9.55
N PRO A 575 -5.61 10.10 9.92
CA PRO A 575 -4.65 9.39 10.78
C PRO A 575 -3.23 9.37 10.17
N THR A 576 -3.14 9.52 8.85
CA THR A 576 -1.90 9.60 8.07
C THR A 576 -1.22 10.98 8.08
N ALA A 577 -1.91 12.07 8.45
CA ALA A 577 -1.28 13.39 8.56
C ALA A 577 -0.15 13.41 9.60
N ARG A 578 -0.24 12.56 10.64
CA ARG A 578 0.80 12.40 11.67
C ARG A 578 2.08 11.73 11.17
N THR A 579 1.99 10.94 10.09
CA THR A 579 3.17 10.33 9.42
C THR A 579 3.82 11.25 8.40
N GLN A 580 3.24 12.42 8.13
CA GLN A 580 3.89 13.44 7.33
C GLN A 580 4.97 14.08 8.21
N ASN A 581 6.23 13.79 7.93
CA ASN A 581 7.27 14.74 8.30
C ASN A 581 6.90 16.03 7.58
N GLU A 582 6.46 17.05 8.32
CA GLU A 582 6.33 18.39 7.78
C GLU A 582 7.64 18.69 7.05
N ALA A 583 7.58 18.73 5.72
CA ALA A 583 8.63 19.36 4.95
C ALA A 583 8.57 20.82 5.37
N ARG A 584 9.35 21.14 6.41
CA ARG A 584 9.45 22.44 7.04
C ARG A 584 9.40 23.46 5.92
N SER A 585 8.29 24.20 5.83
CA SER A 585 8.15 25.16 4.73
C SER A 585 9.41 26.01 4.78
N ARG A 586 10.15 26.04 3.67
CA ARG A 586 11.24 27.00 3.53
C ARG A 586 10.55 28.35 3.47
N SER A 587 10.25 28.90 4.65
CA SER A 587 10.04 30.33 4.79
C SER A 587 11.24 30.97 4.14
N GLN A 588 10.96 31.89 3.21
CA GLN A 588 11.98 32.67 2.52
C GLN A 588 12.71 33.52 3.56
N PHE A 589 13.71 32.93 4.22
CA PHE A 589 14.65 33.68 5.02
C PHE A 589 15.52 34.49 4.06
N SER A 590 15.32 35.80 4.10
CA SER A 590 16.22 36.75 3.43
C SER A 590 17.65 36.52 3.94
N PRO A 591 18.63 36.25 3.07
CA PRO A 591 20.00 35.89 3.46
C PRO A 591 20.74 37.01 4.21
N TRP A 592 20.17 38.21 4.32
CA TRP A 592 20.78 39.37 4.96
C TRP A 592 20.65 39.39 6.49
N SER A 593 19.61 38.79 7.08
CA SER A 593 19.44 38.79 8.54
C SER A 593 20.41 37.83 9.25
N SER A 594 20.73 36.69 8.62
CA SER A 594 21.68 35.70 9.13
C SER A 594 23.12 36.22 9.13
N LEU A 595 23.51 36.95 8.07
CA LEU A 595 24.84 37.56 7.95
C LEU A 595 25.06 38.66 8.99
N LEU A 596 24.05 39.47 9.28
CA LEU A 596 24.14 40.50 10.32
C LEU A 596 24.31 39.88 11.71
N GLY A 597 23.59 38.78 12.00
CA GLY A 597 23.70 38.06 13.27
C GLY A 597 25.07 37.42 13.49
N ILE A 598 25.67 36.85 12.45
CA ILE A 598 27.01 36.24 12.52
C ILE A 598 28.09 37.31 12.73
N VAL A 599 28.00 38.45 12.02
CA VAL A 599 28.95 39.56 12.22
C VAL A 599 28.84 40.15 13.62
N LEU A 600 27.61 40.28 14.15
CA LEU A 600 27.40 40.78 15.51
C LEU A 600 27.96 39.79 16.56
N LEU A 601 27.76 38.49 16.37
CA LEU A 601 28.28 37.45 17.26
C LEU A 601 29.81 37.36 17.24
N LEU A 602 30.42 37.47 16.06
CA LEU A 602 31.88 37.51 15.93
C LEU A 602 32.48 38.79 16.52
N GLY A 603 31.80 39.93 16.37
CA GLY A 603 32.19 41.20 17.00
C GLY A 603 32.11 41.15 18.52
N ILE A 604 31.02 40.61 19.07
CA ILE A 604 30.82 40.45 20.52
C ILE A 604 31.81 39.41 21.09
N GLY A 605 32.03 38.30 20.39
CA GLY A 605 32.99 37.27 20.78
C GLY A 605 34.43 37.77 20.77
N GLY A 606 34.83 38.54 19.75
CA GLY A 606 36.15 39.17 19.68
C GLY A 606 36.36 40.23 20.76
N LEU A 607 35.33 41.03 21.08
CA LEU A 607 35.38 42.03 22.14
C LEU A 607 35.45 41.37 23.55
N LEU A 608 34.70 40.29 23.77
CA LEU A 608 34.78 39.50 25.01
C LEU A 608 36.16 38.86 25.19
N LEU A 609 36.74 38.32 24.11
CA LEU A 609 38.08 37.74 24.16
C LEU A 609 39.16 38.80 24.48
N TYR A 610 39.00 40.00 23.93
CA TYR A 610 39.91 41.14 24.17
C TYR A 610 39.80 41.67 25.60
N LEU A 611 38.61 41.68 26.19
CA LEU A 611 38.37 42.21 27.55
C LEU A 611 38.66 41.18 28.65
N LEU A 612 38.58 39.87 28.36
CA LEU A 612 38.75 38.80 29.35
C LEU A 612 40.16 38.20 29.41
N VAL A 613 41.08 38.59 28.52
CA VAL A 613 42.48 38.11 28.53
C VAL A 613 43.44 39.28 28.82
N PRO A 614 43.65 39.64 30.09
CA PRO A 614 44.73 40.56 30.46
C PRO A 614 46.06 39.80 30.46
N ASP A 615 47.05 40.37 29.76
CA ASP A 615 48.47 40.01 29.83
C ASP A 615 48.86 38.56 29.50
N SER A 616 48.93 38.24 28.20
CA SER A 616 49.89 37.23 27.71
C SER A 616 50.05 37.29 26.18
N HIS A 617 50.61 38.39 25.67
CA HIS A 617 50.96 38.52 24.25
C HIS A 617 52.13 37.61 23.79
N SER A 618 52.73 36.82 24.69
CA SER A 618 53.89 35.97 24.39
C SER A 618 53.59 34.48 24.20
N GLN A 619 52.37 33.99 24.49
CA GLN A 619 52.03 32.56 24.34
C GLN A 619 51.17 32.22 23.10
N LEU A 620 50.62 33.23 22.43
CA LEU A 620 49.78 33.03 21.23
C LEU A 620 50.59 32.77 19.95
N LEU A 621 51.86 33.22 19.91
CA LEU A 621 52.74 33.03 18.76
C LEU A 621 53.41 31.64 18.73
N SER A 622 53.58 30.99 19.89
CA SER A 622 54.09 29.61 19.98
C SER A 622 53.07 28.54 19.55
N TRP A 623 51.78 28.86 19.59
CA TRP A 623 50.71 27.98 19.11
C TRP A 623 50.56 28.02 17.57
N LEU A 624 51.10 29.06 16.92
CA LEU A 624 51.04 29.26 15.46
C LEU A 624 52.25 28.69 14.69
N GLY A 625 53.14 27.95 15.37
CA GLY A 625 54.10 27.04 14.71
C GLY A 625 55.07 27.68 13.72
N MET A 626 55.63 28.86 14.03
CA MET A 626 56.61 29.53 13.18
C MET A 626 57.96 29.69 13.91
N GLU A 627 58.84 28.69 13.75
CA GLU A 627 60.28 28.84 13.95
C GLU A 627 61.04 28.53 12.63
N PRO A 628 62.16 29.22 12.33
CA PRO A 628 62.84 29.13 11.04
C PRO A 628 63.88 27.99 10.98
N ILE A 629 63.91 27.25 9.88
CA ILE A 629 64.90 26.20 9.58
C ILE A 629 66.01 26.75 8.64
N PRO A 630 67.32 26.50 8.89
CA PRO A 630 68.42 26.89 7.99
C PRO A 630 68.64 25.90 6.81
N PRO A 631 69.43 26.24 5.76
CA PRO A 631 69.10 25.82 4.39
C PRO A 631 69.91 24.65 3.78
N SER A 632 69.23 23.99 2.81
CA SER A 632 69.70 23.40 1.52
C SER A 632 70.18 21.93 1.44
N PRO A 633 70.12 21.26 0.25
CA PRO A 633 69.54 21.67 -1.05
C PRO A 633 68.57 20.67 -1.73
N VAL A 634 67.54 21.26 -2.35
CA VAL A 634 66.93 21.04 -3.68
C VAL A 634 67.25 19.75 -4.47
N ALA A 635 66.21 18.95 -4.71
CA ALA A 635 65.89 18.39 -6.02
C ALA A 635 64.36 18.32 -6.19
N SER A 636 63.86 18.83 -7.31
CA SER A 636 62.47 19.23 -7.59
C SER A 636 61.45 18.07 -7.67
N PRO A 637 60.17 18.30 -7.30
CA PRO A 637 59.05 17.45 -7.72
C PRO A 637 58.18 18.14 -8.79
N PRO A 638 57.43 17.39 -9.61
CA PRO A 638 56.18 17.88 -10.17
C PRO A 638 54.97 17.14 -9.57
N LEU A 639 54.10 17.96 -8.96
CA LEU A 639 52.64 18.00 -9.02
C LEU A 639 51.81 16.73 -8.75
N LEU A 640 51.12 16.76 -7.59
CA LEU A 640 49.83 16.12 -7.36
C LEU A 640 48.81 17.22 -6.97
N PRO A 641 47.56 17.19 -7.48
CA PRO A 641 46.46 17.97 -6.94
C PRO A 641 45.59 17.16 -5.96
N SER A 642 45.35 17.79 -4.79
CA SER A 642 44.11 17.98 -4.04
C SER A 642 43.22 16.80 -3.55
N PRO A 643 42.50 17.01 -2.42
CA PRO A 643 42.24 15.96 -1.44
C PRO A 643 40.84 15.32 -1.53
N SER A 644 40.79 14.15 -0.91
CA SER A 644 39.70 13.21 -0.73
C SER A 644 38.60 13.69 0.22
N VAL A 645 37.36 13.41 -0.19
CA VAL A 645 36.17 13.34 0.67
C VAL A 645 35.81 11.86 0.79
N ASN A 646 35.68 11.35 2.02
CA ASN A 646 35.11 10.03 2.31
C ASN A 646 33.60 10.05 2.08
N PRO A 647 33.02 9.02 1.44
CA PRO A 647 31.65 8.61 1.68
C PRO A 647 31.58 7.28 2.42
N SER A 648 30.56 7.22 3.25
CA SER A 648 30.04 6.10 4.04
C SER A 648 29.83 4.82 3.22
N ALA A 649 29.88 3.68 3.92
CA ALA A 649 29.82 2.32 3.40
C ALA A 649 28.70 2.08 2.38
N SER A 650 29.09 2.02 1.11
CA SER A 650 28.37 1.32 0.04
C SER A 650 28.59 -0.18 0.21
N VAL A 651 27.53 -0.99 0.06
CA VAL A 651 27.67 -2.44 -0.19
C VAL A 651 28.51 -2.60 -1.45
N SER A 652 29.76 -3.01 -1.29
CA SER A 652 30.70 -3.23 -2.40
C SER A 652 30.18 -4.36 -3.29
N ALA A 653 30.05 -4.09 -4.59
CA ALA A 653 29.77 -5.12 -5.59
C ALA A 653 30.79 -6.27 -5.48
N PRO A 654 30.41 -7.53 -5.76
CA PRO A 654 31.32 -8.66 -5.68
C PRO A 654 32.53 -8.42 -6.59
N GLU A 655 33.74 -8.59 -6.04
CA GLU A 655 34.98 -8.36 -6.78
C GLU A 655 35.31 -9.61 -7.60
N PHE A 656 35.00 -9.61 -8.90
CA PHE A 656 35.22 -10.73 -9.82
C PHE A 656 36.68 -10.82 -10.32
N SER A 657 37.63 -10.83 -9.38
CA SER A 657 39.06 -10.99 -9.68
C SER A 657 39.45 -12.48 -9.80
N PRO A 658 40.48 -12.83 -10.60
CA PRO A 658 40.99 -14.21 -10.61
C PRO A 658 41.39 -14.67 -9.20
N ASN A 659 41.09 -15.92 -8.87
CA ASN A 659 41.23 -16.57 -7.56
C ASN A 659 40.24 -16.09 -6.47
N SER A 660 39.23 -15.30 -6.81
CA SER A 660 38.14 -15.00 -5.87
C SER A 660 37.14 -16.15 -5.80
N LEU A 661 36.62 -16.39 -4.60
CA LEU A 661 35.55 -17.34 -4.35
C LEU A 661 34.22 -16.58 -4.29
N ILE A 662 33.23 -17.09 -5.00
CA ILE A 662 31.86 -16.58 -5.01
C ILE A 662 30.90 -17.72 -4.64
N GLN A 663 29.83 -17.40 -3.90
CA GLN A 663 28.78 -18.36 -3.59
C GLN A 663 27.51 -17.94 -4.28
N VAL A 664 26.86 -18.90 -4.96
CA VAL A 664 25.55 -18.70 -5.56
C VAL A 664 24.52 -18.63 -4.43
N THR A 665 23.97 -17.44 -4.18
CA THR A 665 23.03 -17.20 -3.05
C THR A 665 21.57 -17.09 -3.51
N ARG A 666 21.34 -16.87 -4.81
CA ARG A 666 20.01 -16.68 -5.39
C ARG A 666 19.93 -17.37 -6.75
N SER A 667 18.73 -17.76 -7.17
CA SER A 667 18.41 -18.06 -8.57
C SER A 667 17.71 -16.83 -9.19
N SER A 668 17.83 -16.60 -10.49
CA SER A 668 17.03 -15.54 -11.12
C SER A 668 15.58 -15.99 -11.19
N VAL A 669 14.68 -15.17 -10.66
CA VAL A 669 13.23 -15.34 -10.79
C VAL A 669 12.75 -14.23 -11.70
N ASP A 670 12.61 -14.55 -12.98
CA ASP A 670 11.66 -13.80 -13.82
C ASP A 670 10.27 -14.39 -13.60
N SER A 671 9.24 -13.61 -13.92
CA SER A 671 7.82 -13.76 -13.60
C SER A 671 7.13 -15.07 -14.08
N VAL A 672 7.88 -16.08 -14.53
CA VAL A 672 7.38 -17.44 -14.82
C VAL A 672 8.35 -18.58 -14.38
N GLY A 673 9.24 -18.34 -13.43
CA GLY A 673 10.01 -19.41 -12.77
C GLY A 673 11.51 -19.39 -13.02
N GLN A 674 12.22 -20.14 -12.18
CA GLN A 674 13.66 -20.08 -11.97
C GLN A 674 14.47 -20.21 -13.26
N THR A 675 15.25 -19.19 -13.63
CA THR A 675 16.33 -19.34 -14.61
C THR A 675 17.59 -19.79 -13.84
N PRO A 676 18.09 -21.02 -14.07
CA PRO A 676 19.29 -21.48 -13.41
C PRO A 676 20.54 -20.77 -13.96
N LEU A 677 21.54 -20.54 -13.10
CA LEU A 677 22.88 -20.19 -13.57
C LEU A 677 23.46 -21.41 -14.31
N LEU A 678 23.81 -21.25 -15.58
CA LEU A 678 24.29 -22.34 -16.43
C LEU A 678 25.80 -22.23 -16.67
N LEU A 679 26.53 -23.31 -16.40
CA LEU A 679 27.93 -23.49 -16.73
C LEU A 679 28.06 -23.93 -18.21
N GLN A 680 28.66 -23.08 -19.03
CA GLN A 680 28.85 -23.34 -20.46
C GLN A 680 30.26 -23.86 -20.76
N ALA A 681 30.39 -24.79 -21.72
CA ALA A 681 31.71 -25.33 -22.09
C ALA A 681 32.61 -24.28 -22.76
N ASN A 682 32.04 -23.39 -23.59
CA ASN A 682 32.76 -22.36 -24.35
C ASN A 682 32.02 -21.00 -24.25
N PRO A 683 32.75 -19.86 -24.25
CA PRO A 683 32.14 -18.56 -24.38
C PRO A 683 31.59 -18.40 -25.82
N PRO A 684 30.32 -18.04 -26.03
CA PRO A 684 29.75 -17.86 -27.36
C PRO A 684 30.47 -16.73 -28.11
N GLY A 685 31.03 -17.05 -29.29
CA GLY A 685 31.78 -16.11 -30.13
C GLY A 685 33.07 -16.65 -30.77
N GLN A 686 33.46 -17.90 -30.50
CA GLN A 686 34.52 -18.59 -31.24
C GLN A 686 33.99 -19.90 -31.83
N ALA A 687 33.26 -19.80 -32.93
CA ALA A 687 33.12 -20.88 -33.90
C ALA A 687 33.58 -20.32 -35.25
N GLU A 688 34.56 -20.99 -35.87
CA GLU A 688 34.86 -20.81 -37.29
C GLU A 688 33.60 -21.02 -38.14
N PRO A 689 33.47 -20.39 -39.31
CA PRO A 689 32.25 -20.42 -40.08
C PRO A 689 32.09 -21.75 -40.82
N ALA A 690 31.53 -22.77 -40.16
CA ALA A 690 30.95 -23.93 -40.83
C ALA A 690 29.93 -24.68 -39.94
N GLN A 691 28.67 -24.63 -40.40
CA GLN A 691 27.55 -25.55 -40.12
C GLN A 691 26.76 -25.45 -38.79
N PRO A 692 25.42 -25.63 -38.84
CA PRO A 692 24.54 -25.56 -37.67
C PRO A 692 24.44 -26.94 -37.01
N GLU A 693 25.06 -27.11 -35.85
CA GLU A 693 24.84 -28.29 -35.02
C GLU A 693 24.44 -27.88 -33.60
N SER A 694 23.41 -28.58 -33.12
CA SER A 694 22.86 -28.62 -31.76
C SER A 694 23.80 -28.15 -30.65
N GLY A 695 23.50 -26.97 -30.08
CA GLY A 695 24.19 -26.48 -28.88
C GLY A 695 24.02 -27.45 -27.71
N THR A 696 25.14 -27.88 -27.12
CA THR A 696 25.14 -28.69 -25.90
C THR A 696 24.46 -27.89 -24.79
N PRO A 697 23.42 -28.42 -24.11
CA PRO A 697 22.78 -27.70 -23.00
C PRO A 697 23.79 -27.50 -21.86
N GLY A 698 23.94 -26.27 -21.39
CA GLY A 698 24.83 -25.94 -20.26
C GLY A 698 24.44 -26.69 -18.99
N LEU A 699 25.42 -26.96 -18.11
CA LEU A 699 25.18 -27.64 -16.84
C LEU A 699 24.62 -26.66 -15.80
N MET A 700 23.58 -27.05 -15.07
CA MET A 700 23.01 -26.18 -14.04
C MET A 700 23.94 -26.08 -12.82
N ILE A 701 24.13 -24.87 -12.30
CA ILE A 701 24.84 -24.59 -11.04
C ILE A 701 23.78 -24.32 -9.94
N PRO A 702 23.64 -25.20 -8.93
CA PRO A 702 22.64 -25.02 -7.88
C PRO A 702 22.90 -23.82 -6.98
N VAL A 703 21.84 -23.22 -6.44
CA VAL A 703 21.94 -22.25 -5.33
C VAL A 703 22.61 -22.93 -4.14
N GLY A 704 23.57 -22.26 -3.51
CA GLY A 704 24.43 -22.77 -2.46
C GLY A 704 25.81 -23.22 -2.95
N SER A 705 26.02 -23.38 -4.26
CA SER A 705 27.31 -23.79 -4.83
C SER A 705 28.39 -22.72 -4.64
N VAL A 706 29.61 -23.17 -4.37
CA VAL A 706 30.80 -22.29 -4.30
C VAL A 706 31.58 -22.43 -5.59
N LEU A 707 31.97 -21.30 -6.19
CA LEU A 707 32.72 -21.21 -7.43
C LEU A 707 34.01 -20.43 -7.21
N GLU A 708 35.09 -20.85 -7.87
CA GLU A 708 36.36 -20.12 -7.95
C GLU A 708 36.49 -19.50 -9.33
N ILE A 709 36.72 -18.19 -9.39
CA ILE A 709 36.98 -17.49 -10.65
C ILE A 709 38.41 -17.76 -11.07
N THR A 710 38.60 -18.39 -12.22
CA THR A 710 39.93 -18.74 -12.75
C THR A 710 40.42 -17.74 -13.80
N SER A 711 39.51 -17.17 -14.60
CA SER A 711 39.85 -16.11 -15.54
C SER A 711 38.65 -15.22 -15.87
N ARG A 712 38.93 -14.00 -16.32
CA ARG A 712 37.95 -13.01 -16.78
C ARG A 712 38.33 -12.57 -18.20
N ARG A 713 37.41 -12.65 -19.15
CA ARG A 713 37.63 -12.25 -20.55
C ARG A 713 36.50 -11.38 -21.06
N ALA A 714 36.85 -10.30 -21.76
CA ALA A 714 35.87 -9.52 -22.52
C ALA A 714 35.80 -10.05 -23.96
N SER A 715 34.59 -10.27 -24.46
CA SER A 715 34.30 -10.58 -25.86
C SER A 715 34.38 -9.29 -26.71
N PRO A 716 34.64 -9.36 -28.03
CA PRO A 716 34.61 -8.19 -28.92
C PRO A 716 33.34 -7.34 -28.83
N ASN A 717 32.20 -7.95 -28.46
CA ASN A 717 30.91 -7.26 -28.28
C ASN A 717 30.75 -6.64 -26.87
N GLN A 718 31.83 -6.41 -26.12
CA GLN A 718 31.84 -5.87 -24.76
C GLN A 718 31.13 -6.72 -23.69
N VAL A 719 30.73 -7.95 -24.01
CA VAL A 719 30.20 -8.91 -23.03
C VAL A 719 31.35 -9.56 -22.25
N VAL A 720 31.30 -9.48 -20.92
CA VAL A 720 32.33 -10.07 -20.04
C VAL A 720 31.92 -11.48 -19.59
N TRP A 721 32.85 -12.42 -19.76
CA TRP A 721 32.72 -13.82 -19.38
C TRP A 721 33.73 -14.18 -18.29
N LEU A 722 33.26 -14.96 -17.32
CA LEU A 722 34.05 -15.48 -16.21
C LEU A 722 34.23 -16.99 -16.41
N GLN A 723 35.47 -17.44 -16.43
CA GLN A 723 35.78 -18.87 -16.35
C GLN A 723 35.78 -19.27 -14.88
N VAL A 724 34.96 -20.24 -14.52
CA VAL A 724 34.79 -20.67 -13.13
C VAL A 724 35.07 -22.16 -12.97
N LYS A 725 35.58 -22.51 -11.79
CA LYS A 725 35.68 -23.88 -11.29
C LYS A 725 34.63 -24.12 -10.22
N VAL A 726 33.87 -25.21 -10.33
CA VAL A 726 32.89 -25.59 -9.30
C VAL A 726 33.63 -26.22 -8.12
N CYS A 727 33.59 -25.57 -6.96
CA CYS A 727 34.32 -26.01 -5.77
C CYS A 727 33.51 -26.99 -4.92
N SER A 728 32.23 -26.70 -4.71
CA SER A 728 31.28 -27.52 -3.96
C SER A 728 29.85 -27.27 -4.45
N ILE A 729 28.98 -28.26 -4.28
CA ILE A 729 27.54 -28.18 -4.51
C ILE A 729 26.81 -28.67 -3.23
N PRO A 730 25.59 -28.20 -2.93
CA PRO A 730 24.83 -28.66 -1.77
C PRO A 730 24.33 -30.10 -1.91
N ASP A 731 24.19 -30.81 -0.79
CA ASP A 731 23.69 -32.19 -0.76
C ASP A 731 22.21 -32.27 -1.17
N ARG A 732 21.94 -32.96 -2.29
CA ARG A 732 20.63 -33.20 -2.94
C ARG A 732 20.03 -32.03 -3.74
N PRO A 733 20.51 -31.78 -4.97
CA PRO A 733 19.74 -30.99 -5.92
C PRO A 733 18.50 -31.79 -6.37
N LYS A 734 17.29 -31.40 -5.94
CA LYS A 734 16.04 -31.94 -6.49
C LYS A 734 15.81 -31.37 -7.90
N THR A 735 16.50 -31.90 -8.91
CA THR A 735 16.31 -31.50 -10.31
C THR A 735 16.48 -32.68 -11.27
N THR A 736 15.70 -32.67 -12.35
CA THR A 736 15.81 -33.60 -13.49
C THR A 736 16.80 -33.11 -14.55
N GLN A 737 17.37 -31.90 -14.41
CA GLN A 737 18.37 -31.34 -15.33
C GLN A 737 19.81 -31.74 -14.96
N PRO A 738 20.71 -31.92 -15.94
CA PRO A 738 22.11 -32.22 -15.68
C PRO A 738 22.78 -31.06 -14.92
N THR A 739 23.34 -31.39 -13.76
CA THR A 739 23.90 -30.44 -12.79
C THR A 739 25.41 -30.53 -12.76
N ALA A 740 26.10 -29.39 -12.68
CA ALA A 740 27.55 -29.32 -12.58
C ALA A 740 28.04 -30.03 -11.29
N GLN A 741 29.17 -30.71 -11.39
CA GLN A 741 29.80 -31.45 -10.31
C GLN A 741 31.03 -30.72 -9.77
N PRO A 742 31.41 -30.93 -8.49
CA PRO A 742 32.66 -30.39 -7.96
C PRO A 742 33.86 -30.82 -8.82
N GLY A 743 34.58 -29.83 -9.35
CA GLY A 743 35.70 -29.98 -10.27
C GLY A 743 35.40 -29.57 -11.72
N ASP A 744 34.14 -29.38 -12.08
CA ASP A 744 33.76 -28.93 -13.42
C ASP A 744 34.25 -27.51 -13.68
N MET A 745 34.69 -27.28 -14.91
CA MET A 745 35.21 -26.00 -15.40
C MET A 745 34.34 -25.51 -16.56
N GLY A 746 34.02 -24.23 -16.57
CA GLY A 746 33.25 -23.64 -17.66
C GLY A 746 33.11 -22.13 -17.55
N TRP A 747 32.21 -21.57 -18.34
CA TRP A 747 32.02 -20.14 -18.51
C TRP A 747 30.63 -19.71 -18.06
N ILE A 748 30.58 -18.57 -17.37
CA ILE A 748 29.35 -17.86 -16.98
C ILE A 748 29.49 -16.38 -17.36
N GLN A 749 28.38 -15.69 -17.61
CA GLN A 749 28.40 -14.27 -17.99
C GLN A 749 28.39 -13.38 -16.74
N GLU A 750 29.28 -12.39 -16.68
CA GLU A 750 29.45 -11.52 -15.49
C GLU A 750 28.15 -10.78 -15.14
N ALA A 751 27.47 -10.20 -16.14
CA ALA A 751 26.23 -9.45 -15.96
C ALA A 751 25.09 -10.27 -15.34
N THR A 752 24.96 -11.55 -15.69
CA THR A 752 23.94 -12.45 -15.12
C THR A 752 24.40 -13.07 -13.80
N THR A 753 25.70 -13.06 -13.50
CA THR A 753 26.27 -13.63 -12.27
C THR A 753 26.21 -12.62 -11.10
N ILE A 754 26.47 -11.33 -11.35
CA ILE A 754 26.47 -10.25 -10.36
C ILE A 754 25.27 -10.29 -9.38
N PRO A 755 24.01 -10.38 -9.84
CA PRO A 755 22.86 -10.35 -8.94
C PRO A 755 22.65 -11.66 -8.15
N LEU A 756 23.35 -12.73 -8.50
CA LEU A 756 23.10 -14.09 -7.99
C LEU A 756 24.13 -14.55 -6.95
N VAL A 757 25.24 -13.85 -6.80
CA VAL A 757 26.39 -14.31 -5.99
C VAL A 757 26.85 -13.31 -4.94
N THR A 758 27.51 -13.80 -3.89
CA THR A 758 28.25 -12.98 -2.92
C THR A 758 29.72 -13.40 -2.85
N SER A 759 30.61 -12.43 -2.63
CA SER A 759 32.07 -12.61 -2.50
C SER A 759 32.57 -12.57 -1.05
N ASN A 760 31.73 -12.15 -0.08
CA ASN A 760 32.10 -12.08 1.34
C ASN A 760 31.79 -13.42 2.02
N LEU A 761 32.72 -14.37 1.90
CA LEU A 761 32.48 -15.74 2.35
C LEU A 761 33.44 -16.16 3.48
N SER A 762 32.92 -16.29 4.69
CA SER A 762 33.58 -16.99 5.79
C SER A 762 33.42 -18.52 5.61
N LEU A 763 34.03 -19.08 4.57
CA LEU A 763 33.92 -20.52 4.25
C LEU A 763 34.87 -21.36 5.12
N THR A 764 34.33 -22.43 5.71
CA THR A 764 35.10 -23.53 6.29
C THR A 764 35.85 -24.33 5.20
N GLU A 765 36.90 -25.08 5.56
CA GLU A 765 37.63 -25.95 4.60
C GLU A 765 36.70 -26.96 3.90
N VAL A 766 35.69 -27.46 4.61
CA VAL A 766 34.67 -28.36 4.06
C VAL A 766 33.85 -27.68 2.97
N GLN A 767 33.50 -26.41 3.15
CA GLN A 767 32.71 -25.64 2.18
C GLN A 767 33.52 -25.23 0.93
N ARG A 768 34.85 -25.10 1.04
CA ARG A 768 35.75 -24.83 -0.10
C ARG A 768 35.93 -26.03 -1.03
N GLY A 769 35.56 -27.24 -0.60
CA GLY A 769 35.53 -28.45 -1.44
C GLY A 769 36.81 -28.66 -2.26
N LYS A 770 36.67 -28.89 -3.57
CA LYS A 770 37.80 -29.16 -4.51
C LYS A 770 38.66 -27.94 -4.88
N CYS A 771 38.38 -26.78 -4.31
CA CYS A 771 39.20 -25.58 -4.44
C CYS A 771 40.05 -25.31 -3.18
N ALA A 772 40.06 -26.23 -2.21
CA ALA A 772 41.04 -26.21 -1.14
C ALA A 772 42.45 -26.40 -1.74
N THR A 773 43.31 -25.39 -1.61
CA THR A 773 44.71 -25.44 -2.04
C THR A 773 45.45 -26.55 -1.29
N THR A 774 45.98 -27.52 -2.03
CA THR A 774 46.85 -28.56 -1.48
C THR A 774 48.28 -28.06 -1.30
N ALA A 775 48.86 -28.35 -0.11
CA ALA A 775 50.28 -28.44 0.27
C ALA A 775 50.97 -27.14 0.80
N LEU A 776 51.78 -27.14 1.89
CA LEU A 776 52.61 -28.20 2.52
C LEU A 776 52.77 -28.03 4.07
N PRO A 777 53.24 -29.06 4.80
CA PRO A 777 53.25 -29.15 6.27
C PRO A 777 54.59 -28.76 6.91
N MET A 778 54.57 -28.02 8.03
CA MET A 778 55.60 -27.94 9.10
C MET A 778 54.97 -27.11 10.24
N SER A 779 55.13 -27.34 11.53
CA SER A 779 56.04 -28.16 12.33
C SER A 779 55.39 -28.37 13.69
N LYS A 780 55.54 -29.56 14.27
CA LYS A 780 55.23 -29.84 15.68
C LYS A 780 56.00 -28.86 16.57
N ASN A 781 55.31 -28.19 17.49
CA ASN A 781 55.91 -27.78 18.75
C ASN A 781 54.89 -27.95 19.88
N LYS A 782 55.00 -29.10 20.54
CA LYS A 782 54.51 -29.37 21.89
C LYS A 782 55.78 -29.55 22.71
N ILE A 783 55.99 -28.75 23.77
CA ILE A 783 56.46 -29.16 25.12
C ILE A 783 57.12 -28.00 25.91
N LEU A 784 56.42 -27.69 27.03
CA LEU A 784 56.84 -27.40 28.41
C LEU A 784 57.58 -26.11 28.86
N ASN A 785 57.00 -25.60 29.97
CA ASN A 785 57.58 -25.02 31.19
C ASN A 785 58.15 -23.60 31.19
N ARG A 786 57.43 -22.66 31.80
CA ARG A 786 57.51 -22.38 33.25
C ARG A 786 56.33 -21.55 33.73
#